data_AF-A0A0A2KU75-F1
#
_entry.id   AF-A0A0A2KU75-F1
#
_cell.length_a   1.000
_cell.length_b   1.000
_cell.length_c   1.000
_cell.angle_alpha   90.00
_cell.angle_beta   90.00
_cell.angle_gamma   90.00
#
_symmetry.space_group_name_H-M   'P 1'
#
loop_
_entity.id
_entity.type
_entity.pdbx_description
1 polymer ?
#
loop_
_entity_poly.entity_id
_entity_poly.type
_entity_poly.pdbx_seq_one_letter_code
_entity_poly.pdbx_strand_id
1 'polypeptide(L)'
;MAAKQPALDFLSFVNSAPTPFHAVHEAKELLAKAGFQEIKERDSWASTCQPGGKYYLTRNTTTLVAFAIGKQWQPGNSISMIGAHTDSPVLRVKPVSKKSGEGFVQVGVETYGGGIWHTWFDRDLGVAGRVMTRASDGSIVQKLVKIDRPILRVPTLAIHLDRQENFTFNKETQLFPIAGLVAAELNRNGGTDTPNTEKGGELFSPLKSVTERHHSHFVELIAAEAGVNPGDILDFEMILFDTHKSCLGGLLEEFIFSPRLDNLNSTFCATVGLIDSVAGESALDDEEAIRLIALFDHEEIGSRTAQGADSNILPSIIRRLSVLPSSSSKGMDLSTAYEQTLSTSFLVSADMAHSVNPNYAGKYESDHKPEINKGPVIKINANARYATNSPGIVLLEEIARKTTKETGEHVPLQLFVVRNDSSCGSTIGPMLSAALGARTLDLGNPQLSMHSIRETGDVDVYRDAEYIADVSGISYDDAEPPRPTGTLRSQNARVKKVNSTAKVTFIDRLLRDLDILIYCQLSALYYMDQPFVGAIIGSNLICMLFHAFLIRPEAGEETRGYLQGGLFIDFIGQSPVSVYQLLSFDLLIFLIDFIMLGLIIERVKTNGNPAPLPTMPNPDVPTDTSTDTIPSAEDSQPQDHDAEERGVLREEDGDEATSPAHYSSDSHDSSGINEEVEEERTTLLADPADTESGNGARGEHPMDTFAAGEAVIVSMSILGTIRDQWRHSNAAARSTSGFVPSPETATFLRQRFGLQVGTNGRIERADAT
;
A
#
# COMPACT_ATOMS: atom_id res chain seq x y z
N MET A 1 -31.14 -17.51 -27.88
CA MET A 1 -29.81 -17.26 -28.49
C MET A 1 -29.35 -15.84 -28.19
N ALA A 2 -30.13 -14.78 -28.50
CA ALA A 2 -29.74 -13.39 -28.19
C ALA A 2 -29.44 -13.09 -26.70
N ALA A 3 -30.25 -13.59 -25.76
CA ALA A 3 -30.08 -13.33 -24.32
C ALA A 3 -28.80 -13.91 -23.68
N LYS A 4 -28.04 -14.76 -24.38
CA LYS A 4 -26.80 -15.37 -23.87
C LYS A 4 -25.55 -14.89 -24.59
N GLN A 5 -25.70 -14.07 -25.63
CA GLN A 5 -24.58 -13.60 -26.44
C GLN A 5 -23.47 -12.97 -25.59
N PRO A 6 -23.78 -12.13 -24.59
CA PRO A 6 -22.72 -11.47 -23.84
C PRO A 6 -21.95 -12.39 -22.90
N ALA A 7 -22.61 -13.43 -22.36
CA ALA A 7 -21.92 -14.51 -21.67
C ALA A 7 -20.95 -15.22 -22.63
N LEU A 8 -21.38 -15.52 -23.87
CA LEU A 8 -20.52 -16.12 -24.88
C LEU A 8 -19.35 -15.22 -25.27
N ASP A 9 -19.56 -13.90 -25.35
CA ASP A 9 -18.51 -12.92 -25.62
C ASP A 9 -17.49 -12.88 -24.48
N PHE A 10 -17.96 -12.89 -23.23
CA PHE A 10 -17.10 -13.04 -22.06
C PHE A 10 -16.33 -14.37 -22.09
N LEU A 11 -16.97 -15.49 -22.44
CA LEU A 11 -16.29 -16.78 -22.60
C LEU A 11 -15.17 -16.70 -23.65
N SER A 12 -15.40 -15.97 -24.75
CA SER A 12 -14.36 -15.73 -25.76
C SER A 12 -13.19 -14.91 -25.20
N PHE A 13 -13.50 -13.85 -24.45
CA PHE A 13 -12.50 -12.99 -23.79
C PHE A 13 -11.64 -13.78 -22.80
N VAL A 14 -12.26 -14.46 -21.82
CA VAL A 14 -11.55 -15.17 -20.75
C VAL A 14 -10.73 -16.37 -21.26
N ASN A 15 -11.19 -17.04 -22.33
CA ASN A 15 -10.44 -18.12 -22.98
C ASN A 15 -9.22 -17.60 -23.74
N SER A 16 -9.25 -16.34 -24.20
CA SER A 16 -8.14 -15.67 -24.89
C SER A 16 -7.17 -15.01 -23.90
N ALA A 17 -7.62 -14.74 -22.68
CA ALA A 17 -6.88 -14.10 -21.59
C ALA A 17 -6.44 -15.07 -20.46
N PRO A 18 -5.45 -15.95 -20.65
CA PRO A 18 -4.92 -16.82 -19.60
C PRO A 18 -4.04 -16.10 -18.55
N THR A 19 -3.60 -14.87 -18.83
CA THR A 19 -2.71 -14.08 -17.96
C THR A 19 -3.12 -12.60 -17.96
N PRO A 20 -2.66 -11.78 -16.99
CA PRO A 20 -2.87 -10.32 -17.00
C PRO A 20 -2.40 -9.66 -18.30
N PHE A 21 -1.25 -10.08 -18.84
CA PHE A 21 -0.74 -9.61 -20.12
C PHE A 21 -1.72 -9.81 -21.29
N HIS A 22 -2.38 -10.97 -21.33
CA HIS A 22 -3.36 -11.28 -22.37
C HIS A 22 -4.69 -10.58 -22.09
N ALA A 23 -5.11 -10.45 -20.82
CA ALA A 23 -6.31 -9.70 -20.46
C ALA A 23 -6.23 -8.24 -20.92
N VAL A 24 -5.09 -7.57 -20.67
CA VAL A 24 -4.84 -6.21 -21.17
C VAL A 24 -4.77 -6.16 -22.69
N HIS A 25 -4.16 -7.17 -23.34
CA HIS A 25 -4.11 -7.24 -24.80
C HIS A 25 -5.51 -7.33 -25.40
N GLU A 26 -6.36 -8.23 -24.91
CA GLU A 26 -7.74 -8.39 -25.38
C GLU A 26 -8.57 -7.12 -25.13
N ALA A 27 -8.46 -6.49 -23.95
CA ALA A 27 -9.16 -5.24 -23.64
C ALA A 27 -8.71 -4.10 -24.56
N LYS A 28 -7.39 -3.99 -24.82
CA LYS A 28 -6.83 -3.05 -25.80
C LYS A 28 -7.39 -3.27 -27.20
N GLU A 29 -7.48 -4.52 -27.67
CA GLU A 29 -8.01 -4.84 -28.99
C GLU A 29 -9.49 -4.46 -29.11
N LEU A 30 -10.29 -4.67 -28.06
CA LEU A 30 -11.69 -4.22 -28.01
C LEU A 30 -11.80 -2.70 -28.07
N LEU A 31 -11.02 -1.99 -27.26
CA LEU A 31 -11.01 -0.52 -27.21
C LEU A 31 -10.55 0.10 -28.54
N ALA A 32 -9.51 -0.44 -29.15
CA ALA A 32 -9.00 0.01 -30.45
C ALA A 32 -10.05 -0.17 -31.56
N LYS A 33 -10.75 -1.31 -31.58
CA LYS A 33 -11.89 -1.54 -32.50
C LYS A 33 -13.04 -0.56 -32.28
N ALA A 34 -13.24 -0.11 -31.04
CA ALA A 34 -14.21 0.93 -30.69
C ALA A 34 -13.71 2.37 -30.95
N GLY A 35 -12.55 2.53 -31.58
CA GLY A 35 -11.99 3.83 -31.97
C GLY A 35 -11.34 4.61 -30.82
N PHE A 36 -10.93 3.94 -29.75
CA PHE A 36 -10.04 4.55 -28.76
C PHE A 36 -8.61 4.58 -29.27
N GLN A 37 -7.91 5.68 -29.00
CA GLN A 37 -6.53 5.88 -29.41
C GLN A 37 -5.55 5.51 -28.28
N GLU A 38 -4.52 4.72 -28.60
CA GLU A 38 -3.41 4.48 -27.67
C GLU A 38 -2.60 5.76 -27.45
N ILE A 39 -2.40 6.12 -26.19
CA ILE A 39 -1.47 7.18 -25.77
C ILE A 39 -0.36 6.58 -24.92
N LYS A 40 0.81 7.21 -24.95
CA LYS A 40 1.94 6.78 -24.13
C LYS A 40 2.00 7.60 -22.86
N GLU A 41 2.25 6.90 -21.75
CA GLU A 41 2.33 7.54 -20.45
C GLU A 41 3.46 8.57 -20.37
N ARG A 42 4.59 8.32 -21.05
CA ARG A 42 5.77 9.19 -21.06
C ARG A 42 5.62 10.46 -21.91
N ASP A 43 4.64 10.51 -22.81
CA ASP A 43 4.47 11.61 -23.76
C ASP A 43 3.59 12.71 -23.12
N SER A 44 3.71 13.96 -23.60
CA SER A 44 2.77 15.02 -23.21
C SER A 44 1.40 14.76 -23.84
N TRP A 45 0.33 15.02 -23.08
CA TRP A 45 -1.05 14.77 -23.53
C TRP A 45 -1.78 16.03 -23.99
N ALA A 46 -1.23 17.22 -23.73
CA ALA A 46 -1.90 18.50 -23.99
C ALA A 46 -2.30 18.71 -25.46
N SER A 47 -1.53 18.15 -26.41
CA SER A 47 -1.82 18.21 -27.84
C SER A 47 -2.68 17.06 -28.35
N THR A 48 -2.83 15.99 -27.58
CA THR A 48 -3.40 14.71 -28.03
C THR A 48 -4.78 14.47 -27.43
N CYS A 49 -4.91 14.65 -26.11
CA CYS A 49 -6.16 14.49 -25.38
C CYS A 49 -7.00 15.77 -25.48
N GLN A 50 -8.19 15.67 -26.06
CA GLN A 50 -9.11 16.78 -26.29
C GLN A 50 -10.54 16.38 -25.89
N PRO A 51 -11.40 17.34 -25.50
CA PRO A 51 -12.84 17.10 -25.34
C PRO A 51 -13.46 16.41 -26.57
N GLY A 52 -14.28 15.38 -26.34
CA GLY A 52 -14.83 14.49 -27.36
C GLY A 52 -13.92 13.33 -27.78
N GLY A 53 -12.69 13.25 -27.27
CA GLY A 53 -11.72 12.20 -27.59
C GLY A 53 -11.84 10.95 -26.73
N LYS A 54 -11.32 9.83 -27.25
CA LYS A 54 -11.33 8.50 -26.62
C LYS A 54 -9.91 7.92 -26.60
N TYR A 55 -9.40 7.57 -25.43
CA TYR A 55 -7.99 7.20 -25.26
C TYR A 55 -7.79 6.04 -24.30
N TYR A 56 -6.69 5.30 -24.46
CA TYR A 56 -6.23 4.33 -23.48
C TYR A 56 -4.71 4.32 -23.37
N LEU A 57 -4.21 3.88 -22.21
CA LEU A 57 -2.80 3.58 -21.99
C LEU A 57 -2.63 2.29 -21.19
N THR A 58 -1.42 1.74 -21.22
CA THR A 58 -1.06 0.58 -20.40
C THR A 58 0.21 0.85 -19.60
N ARG A 59 0.31 0.27 -18.40
CA ARG A 59 1.54 0.21 -17.61
C ARG A 59 1.93 -1.23 -17.38
N ASN A 60 3.21 -1.54 -17.57
CA ASN A 60 3.77 -2.91 -17.54
C ASN A 60 3.08 -3.90 -18.51
N THR A 61 2.17 -3.44 -19.38
CA THR A 61 1.26 -4.27 -20.19
C THR A 61 0.36 -5.21 -19.38
N THR A 62 0.20 -4.95 -18.07
CA THR A 62 -0.69 -5.71 -17.17
C THR A 62 -1.75 -4.85 -16.51
N THR A 63 -1.56 -3.53 -16.48
CA THR A 63 -2.60 -2.57 -16.09
C THR A 63 -3.00 -1.72 -17.29
N LEU A 64 -4.30 -1.47 -17.45
CA LEU A 64 -4.88 -0.64 -18.50
C LEU A 64 -5.76 0.45 -17.89
N VAL A 65 -5.64 1.67 -18.40
CA VAL A 65 -6.57 2.77 -18.10
C VAL A 65 -7.11 3.31 -19.41
N ALA A 66 -8.42 3.32 -19.56
CA ALA A 66 -9.11 3.86 -20.73
C ALA A 66 -10.13 4.91 -20.31
N PHE A 67 -10.28 5.95 -21.11
CA PHE A 67 -11.19 7.04 -20.81
C PHE A 67 -11.72 7.74 -22.06
N ALA A 68 -12.93 8.29 -21.94
CA ALA A 68 -13.57 9.12 -22.94
C ALA A 68 -13.91 10.48 -22.32
N ILE A 69 -13.55 11.56 -23.01
CA ILE A 69 -13.69 12.93 -22.51
C ILE A 69 -14.97 13.52 -23.10
N GLY A 70 -15.90 13.96 -22.26
CA GLY A 70 -17.10 14.67 -22.71
C GLY A 70 -16.78 15.95 -23.49
N LYS A 71 -17.61 16.33 -24.47
CA LYS A 71 -17.39 17.56 -25.25
C LYS A 71 -17.60 18.83 -24.43
N GLN A 72 -18.41 18.77 -23.37
CA GLN A 72 -18.65 19.89 -22.47
C GLN A 72 -17.68 19.91 -21.27
N TRP A 73 -16.79 18.91 -21.16
CA TRP A 73 -15.88 18.79 -20.03
C TRP A 73 -14.99 20.03 -19.85
N GLN A 74 -14.83 20.44 -18.59
CA GLN A 74 -13.93 21.52 -18.15
C GLN A 74 -13.06 21.06 -16.98
N PRO A 75 -11.87 21.68 -16.78
CA PRO A 75 -11.10 21.49 -15.56
C PRO A 75 -11.95 21.69 -14.29
N GLY A 76 -11.92 20.72 -13.37
CA GLY A 76 -12.75 20.70 -12.16
C GLY A 76 -14.01 19.85 -12.25
N ASN A 77 -14.45 19.47 -13.47
CA ASN A 77 -15.57 18.55 -13.66
C ASN A 77 -15.24 17.13 -13.20
N SER A 78 -16.30 16.34 -12.96
CA SER A 78 -16.19 14.99 -12.41
C SER A 78 -15.59 13.98 -13.39
N ILE A 79 -15.12 12.86 -12.81
CA ILE A 79 -14.79 11.64 -13.52
C ILE A 79 -15.68 10.51 -12.95
N SER A 80 -16.40 9.84 -13.84
CA SER A 80 -17.15 8.62 -13.55
C SER A 80 -16.22 7.42 -13.79
N MET A 81 -15.81 6.76 -12.71
CA MET A 81 -14.74 5.75 -12.74
C MET A 81 -15.26 4.36 -12.40
N ILE A 82 -14.71 3.36 -13.08
CA ILE A 82 -14.85 1.94 -12.71
C ILE A 82 -13.45 1.35 -12.56
N GLY A 83 -13.15 0.81 -11.38
CA GLY A 83 -11.95 0.04 -11.11
C GLY A 83 -12.27 -1.46 -11.16
N ALA A 84 -11.41 -2.25 -11.80
CA ALA A 84 -11.42 -3.72 -11.73
C ALA A 84 -9.98 -4.23 -11.72
N HIS A 85 -9.78 -5.54 -11.68
CA HIS A 85 -8.44 -6.14 -11.73
C HIS A 85 -8.32 -7.27 -12.75
N THR A 86 -7.10 -7.45 -13.25
CA THR A 86 -6.74 -8.27 -14.42
C THR A 86 -6.05 -9.58 -14.04
N ASP A 87 -5.64 -9.70 -12.78
CA ASP A 87 -4.99 -10.87 -12.24
C ASP A 87 -5.96 -11.81 -11.54
N SER A 88 -5.46 -13.00 -11.24
CA SER A 88 -6.17 -14.06 -10.54
C SER A 88 -5.15 -14.95 -9.85
N PRO A 89 -5.53 -15.76 -8.85
CA PRO A 89 -4.60 -16.67 -8.21
C PRO A 89 -4.15 -17.77 -9.16
N VAL A 90 -2.84 -17.93 -9.31
CA VAL A 90 -2.24 -18.82 -10.32
C VAL A 90 -0.93 -19.46 -9.85
N LEU A 91 -0.48 -20.49 -10.57
CA LEU A 91 0.89 -20.99 -10.45
C LEU A 91 1.79 -20.29 -11.49
N ARG A 92 2.82 -19.59 -11.02
CA ARG A 92 3.83 -18.93 -11.88
C ARG A 92 5.08 -19.79 -11.98
N VAL A 93 5.72 -19.81 -13.15
CA VAL A 93 7.01 -20.48 -13.34
C VAL A 93 8.10 -19.69 -12.62
N LYS A 94 8.87 -20.34 -11.74
CA LYS A 94 9.98 -19.70 -11.03
C LYS A 94 11.09 -19.25 -11.99
N PRO A 95 11.88 -18.21 -11.67
CA PRO A 95 13.04 -17.78 -12.48
C PRO A 95 14.10 -18.87 -12.68
N VAL A 96 14.17 -19.86 -11.79
CA VAL A 96 14.93 -21.10 -11.97
C VAL A 96 13.96 -22.27 -11.75
N SER A 97 13.40 -22.77 -12.84
CA SER A 97 12.35 -23.80 -12.78
C SER A 97 12.82 -25.20 -13.15
N LYS A 98 14.07 -25.37 -13.58
CA LYS A 98 14.62 -26.69 -13.92
C LYS A 98 14.65 -27.61 -12.69
N LYS A 99 13.71 -28.55 -12.61
CA LYS A 99 13.61 -29.58 -11.56
C LYS A 99 13.51 -30.96 -12.18
N SER A 100 14.01 -31.97 -11.49
CA SER A 100 13.86 -33.37 -11.88
C SER A 100 13.79 -34.23 -10.61
N GLY A 101 13.05 -35.33 -10.67
CA GLY A 101 12.90 -36.27 -9.57
C GLY A 101 12.28 -37.57 -10.03
N GLU A 102 12.77 -38.72 -9.53
CA GLU A 102 12.22 -40.06 -9.83
C GLU A 102 12.03 -40.34 -11.34
N GLY A 103 12.94 -39.87 -12.19
CA GLY A 103 12.87 -40.04 -13.65
C GLY A 103 11.93 -39.09 -14.39
N PHE A 104 11.28 -38.16 -13.68
CA PHE A 104 10.44 -37.11 -14.26
C PHE A 104 11.20 -35.80 -14.45
N VAL A 105 10.86 -35.11 -15.54
CA VAL A 105 11.15 -33.71 -15.77
C VAL A 105 10.04 -32.91 -15.10
N GLN A 106 10.41 -31.97 -14.23
CA GLN A 106 9.47 -31.11 -13.50
C GLN A 106 9.79 -29.63 -13.73
N VAL A 107 8.76 -28.80 -13.60
CA VAL A 107 8.89 -27.34 -13.66
C VAL A 107 8.60 -26.78 -12.27
N GLY A 108 9.59 -26.12 -11.67
CA GLY A 108 9.42 -25.40 -10.41
C GLY A 108 8.47 -24.22 -10.58
N VAL A 109 7.44 -24.17 -9.73
CA VAL A 109 6.42 -23.11 -9.75
C VAL A 109 6.31 -22.45 -8.38
N GLU A 110 5.75 -21.25 -8.35
CA GLU A 110 5.40 -20.51 -7.14
C GLU A 110 3.90 -20.17 -7.13
N THR A 111 3.33 -20.08 -5.94
CA THR A 111 1.93 -19.69 -5.74
C THR A 111 1.80 -18.17 -5.78
N TYR A 112 0.91 -17.68 -6.63
CA TYR A 112 0.57 -16.26 -6.73
C TYR A 112 -0.89 -16.06 -6.26
N GLY A 113 -1.12 -15.15 -5.32
CA GLY A 113 -2.45 -14.88 -4.77
C GLY A 113 -2.99 -15.93 -3.80
N GLY A 114 -4.25 -15.79 -3.41
CA GLY A 114 -4.95 -16.62 -2.42
C GLY A 114 -5.60 -17.90 -2.96
N GLY A 115 -4.91 -18.65 -3.83
CA GLY A 115 -5.52 -19.75 -4.59
C GLY A 115 -6.00 -20.96 -3.79
N ILE A 116 -7.08 -21.59 -4.24
CA ILE A 116 -7.53 -22.91 -3.76
C ILE A 116 -6.69 -24.00 -4.43
N TRP A 117 -5.45 -24.17 -3.94
CA TRP A 117 -4.40 -24.93 -4.63
C TRP A 117 -4.70 -26.40 -4.89
N HIS A 118 -5.58 -27.05 -4.11
CA HIS A 118 -5.97 -28.43 -4.39
C HIS A 118 -6.73 -28.59 -5.72
N THR A 119 -7.38 -27.52 -6.20
CA THR A 119 -8.13 -27.55 -7.47
C THR A 119 -7.23 -27.62 -8.70
N TRP A 120 -5.95 -27.27 -8.56
CA TRP A 120 -4.92 -27.31 -9.61
C TRP A 120 -4.35 -28.70 -9.84
N PHE A 121 -4.57 -29.64 -8.91
CA PHE A 121 -4.18 -31.03 -9.09
C PHE A 121 -5.04 -31.71 -10.17
N ASP A 122 -4.41 -32.63 -10.89
CA ASP A 122 -5.03 -33.45 -11.93
C ASP A 122 -5.70 -32.66 -13.07
N ARG A 123 -5.25 -31.41 -13.27
CA ARG A 123 -5.62 -30.56 -14.39
C ARG A 123 -4.63 -30.67 -15.55
N ASP A 124 -5.16 -30.46 -16.74
CA ASP A 124 -4.43 -30.44 -17.99
C ASP A 124 -3.97 -29.00 -18.24
N LEU A 125 -2.70 -28.72 -17.94
CA LEU A 125 -2.18 -27.35 -17.82
C LEU A 125 -1.33 -26.95 -19.03
N GLY A 126 -1.66 -25.78 -19.57
CA GLY A 126 -0.88 -25.04 -20.56
C GLY A 126 -0.02 -23.97 -19.86
N VAL A 127 0.74 -23.22 -20.65
CA VAL A 127 1.55 -22.10 -20.16
C VAL A 127 1.38 -20.89 -21.05
N ALA A 128 1.19 -19.73 -20.45
CA ALA A 128 1.09 -18.46 -21.17
C ALA A 128 1.77 -17.33 -20.40
N GLY A 129 2.12 -16.25 -21.10
CA GLY A 129 2.69 -15.05 -20.46
C GLY A 129 3.42 -14.17 -21.45
N ARG A 130 4.50 -13.52 -21.01
CA ARG A 130 5.35 -12.67 -21.85
C ARG A 130 6.79 -13.17 -21.90
N VAL A 131 7.42 -12.96 -23.05
CA VAL A 131 8.85 -13.22 -23.25
C VAL A 131 9.56 -11.95 -23.70
N MET A 132 10.74 -11.69 -23.14
CA MET A 132 11.63 -10.62 -23.54
C MET A 132 12.67 -11.18 -24.50
N THR A 133 12.71 -10.67 -25.73
CA THR A 133 13.54 -11.19 -26.81
C THR A 133 14.40 -10.09 -27.40
N ARG A 134 15.59 -10.45 -27.90
CA ARG A 134 16.41 -9.54 -28.69
C ARG A 134 15.99 -9.60 -30.15
N ALA A 135 15.61 -8.45 -30.71
CA ALA A 135 15.31 -8.32 -32.13
C ALA A 135 16.60 -8.27 -32.97
N SER A 136 16.47 -8.44 -34.29
CA SER A 136 17.60 -8.44 -35.23
C SER A 136 18.38 -7.12 -35.26
N ASP A 137 17.75 -6.01 -34.88
CA ASP A 137 18.37 -4.69 -34.77
C ASP A 137 19.06 -4.44 -33.40
N GLY A 138 19.05 -5.45 -32.52
CA GLY A 138 19.63 -5.39 -31.18
C GLY A 138 18.69 -4.83 -30.10
N SER A 139 17.51 -4.32 -30.48
CA SER A 139 16.49 -3.84 -29.53
C SER A 139 15.88 -4.99 -28.73
N ILE A 140 15.34 -4.69 -27.55
CA ILE A 140 14.64 -5.66 -26.71
C ILE A 140 13.14 -5.46 -26.92
N VAL A 141 12.46 -6.53 -27.33
CA VAL A 141 11.02 -6.53 -27.59
C VAL A 141 10.31 -7.56 -26.74
N GLN A 142 9.13 -7.18 -26.25
CA GLN A 142 8.22 -8.06 -25.54
C GLN A 142 7.32 -8.79 -26.55
N LYS A 143 7.11 -10.08 -26.37
CA LYS A 143 6.12 -10.88 -27.12
C LYS A 143 5.20 -11.64 -26.17
N LEU A 144 3.93 -11.77 -26.53
CA LEU A 144 3.01 -12.66 -25.82
C LEU A 144 3.17 -14.08 -26.35
N VAL A 145 3.03 -15.04 -25.45
CA VAL A 145 3.17 -16.47 -25.72
C VAL A 145 2.03 -17.20 -25.04
N LYS A 146 1.38 -18.12 -25.77
CA LYS A 146 0.34 -18.99 -25.24
C LYS A 146 0.47 -20.39 -25.84
N ILE A 147 1.07 -21.30 -25.07
CA ILE A 147 1.12 -22.72 -25.44
C ILE A 147 -0.23 -23.34 -25.05
N ASP A 148 -1.20 -23.27 -25.97
CA ASP A 148 -2.60 -23.70 -25.77
C ASP A 148 -2.79 -25.21 -25.96
N ARG A 149 -2.00 -26.01 -25.24
CA ARG A 149 -2.10 -27.47 -25.19
C ARG A 149 -1.54 -27.99 -23.86
N PRO A 150 -2.02 -29.15 -23.37
CA PRO A 150 -1.59 -29.67 -22.07
C PRO A 150 -0.13 -30.16 -22.14
N ILE A 151 0.75 -29.43 -21.48
CA ILE A 151 2.19 -29.75 -21.38
C ILE A 151 2.62 -29.97 -19.94
N LEU A 152 1.78 -29.62 -18.97
CA LEU A 152 2.05 -29.72 -17.55
C LEU A 152 0.88 -30.39 -16.82
N ARG A 153 1.19 -31.12 -15.75
CA ARG A 153 0.18 -31.69 -14.85
C ARG A 153 0.73 -31.80 -13.44
N VAL A 154 -0.07 -31.44 -12.44
CA VAL A 154 0.25 -31.71 -11.02
C VAL A 154 -0.52 -32.96 -10.59
N PRO A 155 0.09 -34.15 -10.54
CA PRO A 155 -0.62 -35.38 -10.19
C PRO A 155 -0.92 -35.45 -8.68
N THR A 156 -2.09 -35.96 -8.31
CA THR A 156 -2.34 -36.34 -6.90
C THR A 156 -1.54 -37.60 -6.52
N LEU A 157 -1.21 -37.72 -5.23
CA LEU A 157 -0.75 -38.98 -4.68
C LEU A 157 -1.93 -39.96 -4.61
N ALA A 158 -1.73 -41.20 -5.04
CA ALA A 158 -2.76 -42.22 -4.98
C ALA A 158 -3.20 -42.48 -3.53
N ILE A 159 -4.52 -42.47 -3.29
CA ILE A 159 -5.14 -42.70 -1.96
C ILE A 159 -4.66 -43.97 -1.24
N HIS A 160 -4.20 -44.98 -1.99
CA HIS A 160 -3.68 -46.23 -1.43
C HIS A 160 -2.36 -46.06 -0.67
N LEU A 161 -1.58 -45.02 -1.02
CA LEU A 161 -0.28 -44.71 -0.43
C LEU A 161 -0.41 -43.75 0.76
N ASP A 162 -1.45 -42.92 0.77
CA ASP A 162 -1.76 -42.04 1.88
C ASP A 162 -3.26 -41.78 1.98
N ARG A 163 -3.89 -42.30 3.04
CA ARG A 163 -5.33 -42.17 3.31
C ARG A 163 -5.56 -40.99 4.24
N GLN A 164 -5.32 -39.78 3.76
CA GLN A 164 -5.61 -38.58 4.53
C GLN A 164 -7.12 -38.33 4.61
N GLU A 165 -7.61 -37.93 5.78
CA GLU A 165 -8.99 -37.44 5.94
C GLU A 165 -9.18 -36.07 5.26
N ASN A 166 -8.17 -35.20 5.37
CA ASN A 166 -8.12 -33.89 4.74
C ASN A 166 -7.02 -33.89 3.69
N PHE A 167 -7.29 -33.42 2.47
CA PHE A 167 -6.28 -33.33 1.42
C PHE A 167 -5.29 -32.19 1.73
N THR A 168 -4.14 -32.54 2.30
CA THR A 168 -3.08 -31.61 2.69
C THR A 168 -1.80 -31.91 1.91
N PHE A 169 -1.12 -30.86 1.47
CA PHE A 169 0.12 -30.98 0.72
C PHE A 169 1.01 -29.75 0.93
N ASN A 170 2.31 -29.95 0.78
CA ASN A 170 3.30 -28.90 0.82
C ASN A 170 3.37 -28.17 -0.53
N LYS A 171 3.14 -26.85 -0.51
CA LYS A 171 3.11 -26.00 -1.71
C LYS A 171 4.46 -25.92 -2.45
N GLU A 172 5.58 -26.17 -1.77
CA GLU A 172 6.92 -26.13 -2.38
C GLU A 172 7.32 -27.47 -2.97
N THR A 173 7.03 -28.60 -2.31
CA THR A 173 7.55 -29.91 -2.72
C THR A 173 6.54 -30.78 -3.46
N GLN A 174 5.24 -30.50 -3.34
CA GLN A 174 4.17 -31.35 -3.88
C GLN A 174 3.28 -30.64 -4.91
N LEU A 175 3.62 -29.41 -5.31
CA LEU A 175 2.86 -28.62 -6.29
C LEU A 175 3.58 -28.47 -7.64
N PHE A 176 4.79 -29.03 -7.78
CA PHE A 176 5.55 -28.94 -9.02
C PHE A 176 4.97 -29.85 -10.11
N PRO A 177 4.50 -29.29 -11.23
CA PRO A 177 3.99 -30.09 -12.33
C PRO A 177 5.08 -30.94 -12.97
N ILE A 178 4.70 -32.14 -13.39
CA ILE A 178 5.48 -32.96 -14.32
C ILE A 178 5.30 -32.40 -15.75
N ALA A 179 6.38 -32.40 -16.52
CA ALA A 179 6.43 -31.93 -17.91
C ALA A 179 6.82 -33.05 -18.90
N GLY A 180 7.38 -34.16 -18.39
CA GLY A 180 7.83 -35.28 -19.22
C GLY A 180 8.69 -36.28 -18.46
N LEU A 181 9.30 -37.21 -19.19
CA LEU A 181 10.21 -38.21 -18.66
C LEU A 181 11.65 -37.88 -19.06
N VAL A 182 12.59 -38.03 -18.13
CA VAL A 182 14.03 -37.79 -18.38
C VAL A 182 14.54 -38.68 -19.52
N ALA A 183 14.12 -39.94 -19.58
CA ALA A 183 14.51 -40.86 -20.65
C ALA A 183 14.03 -40.37 -22.05
N ALA A 184 12.84 -39.80 -22.14
CA ALA A 184 12.32 -39.26 -23.40
C ALA A 184 13.09 -38.00 -23.81
N GLU A 185 13.45 -37.15 -22.86
CA GLU A 185 14.28 -35.96 -23.08
C GLU A 185 15.67 -36.33 -23.62
N LEU A 186 16.32 -37.33 -23.01
CA LEU A 186 17.63 -37.84 -23.45
C LEU A 186 17.58 -38.42 -24.86
N ASN A 187 16.51 -39.17 -25.18
CA ASN A 187 16.31 -39.71 -26.52
C ASN A 187 16.08 -38.63 -27.57
N ARG A 188 15.40 -37.52 -27.21
CA ARG A 188 15.20 -36.38 -28.13
C ARG A 188 16.53 -35.74 -28.53
N ASN A 189 17.47 -35.65 -27.59
CA ASN A 189 18.80 -35.09 -27.82
C ASN A 189 19.78 -36.09 -28.45
N GLY A 190 19.31 -37.28 -28.89
CA GLY A 190 20.12 -38.28 -29.60
C GLY A 190 21.10 -39.06 -28.72
N GLY A 191 20.92 -39.06 -27.38
CA GLY A 191 21.82 -39.75 -26.45
C GLY A 191 23.24 -39.18 -26.39
N THR A 192 23.50 -38.06 -27.09
CA THR A 192 24.73 -37.30 -26.88
C THR A 192 24.58 -36.56 -25.57
N ASP A 193 25.39 -36.93 -24.57
CA ASP A 193 25.87 -35.98 -23.58
C ASP A 193 26.17 -34.70 -24.35
N THR A 194 25.50 -33.60 -23.99
CA THR A 194 25.88 -32.28 -24.47
C THR A 194 27.40 -32.22 -24.41
N PRO A 195 28.10 -31.91 -25.52
CA PRO A 195 29.53 -31.71 -25.44
C PRO A 195 29.73 -30.73 -24.30
N ASN A 196 30.63 -31.04 -23.37
CA ASN A 196 31.30 -30.01 -22.61
C ASN A 196 31.74 -28.99 -23.66
N THR A 197 30.98 -27.92 -23.82
CA THR A 197 31.42 -26.76 -24.58
C THR A 197 32.67 -26.36 -23.85
N GLU A 198 33.80 -26.66 -24.47
CA GLU A 198 35.10 -26.20 -24.07
C GLU A 198 34.95 -24.75 -23.67
N LYS A 199 35.49 -24.40 -22.50
CA LYS A 199 35.58 -23.03 -21.99
C LYS A 199 36.47 -22.20 -22.91
N GLY A 200 36.01 -21.92 -24.11
CA GLY A 200 36.61 -20.98 -25.04
C GLY A 200 36.10 -19.60 -24.69
N GLY A 201 36.85 -18.90 -23.83
CA GLY A 201 36.64 -17.50 -23.45
C GLY A 201 35.19 -17.19 -23.09
N GLU A 202 34.75 -17.59 -21.90
CA GLU A 202 33.41 -17.25 -21.39
C GLU A 202 33.21 -15.73 -21.46
N LEU A 203 32.47 -15.29 -22.48
CA LEU A 203 31.94 -13.94 -22.53
C LEU A 203 31.11 -13.77 -21.27
N PHE A 204 31.43 -12.78 -20.45
CA PHE A 204 30.75 -12.58 -19.16
C PHE A 204 29.24 -12.46 -19.36
N SER A 205 28.48 -13.39 -18.77
CA SER A 205 27.02 -13.32 -18.69
C SER A 205 26.61 -13.01 -17.25
N PRO A 206 25.81 -11.95 -17.00
CA PRO A 206 25.39 -11.59 -15.65
C PRO A 206 24.56 -12.67 -14.93
N LEU A 207 23.90 -13.54 -15.69
CA LEU A 207 23.10 -14.66 -15.19
C LEU A 207 23.40 -15.91 -16.01
N LYS A 208 23.11 -17.09 -15.43
CA LYS A 208 23.06 -18.35 -16.19
C LYS A 208 22.08 -18.22 -17.33
N SER A 209 22.39 -18.87 -18.45
CA SER A 209 21.53 -18.86 -19.63
C SER A 209 20.12 -19.39 -19.30
N VAL A 210 19.12 -18.95 -20.05
CA VAL A 210 17.72 -19.38 -19.88
C VAL A 210 17.60 -20.91 -19.96
N THR A 211 18.37 -21.55 -20.84
CA THR A 211 18.45 -23.01 -21.01
C THR A 211 19.16 -23.77 -19.86
N GLU A 212 19.91 -23.06 -19.01
CA GLU A 212 20.45 -23.63 -17.77
C GLU A 212 19.48 -23.47 -16.60
N ARG A 213 18.73 -22.35 -16.56
CA ARG A 213 17.72 -22.05 -15.53
C ARG A 213 16.43 -22.86 -15.71
N HIS A 214 16.12 -23.25 -16.94
CA HIS A 214 14.92 -23.99 -17.33
C HIS A 214 15.28 -25.21 -18.19
N HIS A 215 14.37 -26.17 -18.34
CA HIS A 215 14.58 -27.29 -19.27
C HIS A 215 14.65 -26.78 -20.72
N SER A 216 15.61 -27.24 -21.52
CA SER A 216 15.84 -26.73 -22.87
C SER A 216 14.61 -26.86 -23.76
N HIS A 217 13.90 -27.99 -23.70
CA HIS A 217 12.65 -28.16 -24.45
C HIS A 217 11.58 -27.14 -24.09
N PHE A 218 11.49 -26.79 -22.82
CA PHE A 218 10.50 -25.82 -22.36
C PHE A 218 10.79 -24.44 -22.97
N VAL A 219 12.07 -24.06 -23.03
CA VAL A 219 12.53 -22.83 -23.70
C VAL A 219 12.29 -22.89 -25.21
N GLU A 220 12.56 -24.03 -25.85
CA GLU A 220 12.28 -24.25 -27.29
C GLU A 220 10.80 -24.06 -27.62
N LEU A 221 9.89 -24.57 -26.78
CA LEU A 221 8.45 -24.40 -26.98
C LEU A 221 8.02 -22.93 -26.84
N ILE A 222 8.56 -22.20 -25.86
CA ILE A 222 8.31 -20.76 -25.69
C ILE A 222 8.86 -19.98 -26.90
N ALA A 223 10.06 -20.34 -27.37
CA ALA A 223 10.70 -19.69 -28.52
C ALA A 223 9.91 -19.92 -29.82
N ALA A 224 9.43 -21.15 -30.03
CA ALA A 224 8.61 -21.51 -31.19
C ALA A 224 7.30 -20.71 -31.20
N GLU A 225 6.61 -20.62 -30.06
CA GLU A 225 5.37 -19.85 -29.93
C GLU A 225 5.61 -18.34 -30.12
N ALA A 226 6.74 -17.82 -29.65
CA ALA A 226 7.15 -16.44 -29.86
C ALA A 226 7.66 -16.14 -31.28
N GLY A 227 7.92 -17.17 -32.10
CA GLY A 227 8.54 -17.05 -33.42
C GLY A 227 9.96 -16.47 -33.36
N VAL A 228 10.79 -16.92 -32.42
CA VAL A 228 12.21 -16.52 -32.25
C VAL A 228 13.09 -17.75 -32.03
N ASN A 229 14.42 -17.59 -32.07
CA ASN A 229 15.32 -18.68 -31.68
C ASN A 229 15.43 -18.76 -30.14
N PRO A 230 15.67 -19.96 -29.55
CA PRO A 230 15.84 -20.09 -28.11
C PRO A 230 16.97 -19.21 -27.52
N GLY A 231 18.03 -18.96 -28.30
CA GLY A 231 19.13 -18.09 -27.90
C GLY A 231 18.79 -16.58 -27.90
N ASP A 232 17.69 -16.18 -28.53
CA ASP A 232 17.23 -14.78 -28.57
C ASP A 232 16.38 -14.42 -27.34
N ILE A 233 15.97 -15.42 -26.55
CA ILE A 233 15.21 -15.22 -25.32
C ILE A 233 16.15 -14.72 -24.22
N LEU A 234 15.83 -13.57 -23.66
CA LEU A 234 16.55 -12.97 -22.55
C LEU A 234 15.97 -13.43 -21.20
N ASP A 235 14.64 -13.35 -21.07
CA ASP A 235 13.90 -13.86 -19.92
C ASP A 235 12.39 -13.98 -20.23
N PHE A 236 11.62 -14.58 -19.33
CA PHE A 236 10.16 -14.65 -19.47
C PHE A 236 9.43 -14.67 -18.13
N GLU A 237 8.16 -14.28 -18.17
CA GLU A 237 7.20 -14.48 -17.09
C GLU A 237 6.09 -15.37 -17.61
N MET A 238 5.96 -16.56 -17.03
CA MET A 238 5.07 -17.61 -17.50
C MET A 238 4.15 -18.07 -16.37
N ILE A 239 2.87 -18.23 -16.71
CA ILE A 239 1.79 -18.61 -15.82
C ILE A 239 1.16 -19.89 -16.36
N LEU A 240 0.86 -20.83 -15.47
CA LEU A 240 0.11 -22.03 -15.80
C LEU A 240 -1.38 -21.72 -15.89
N PHE A 241 -2.08 -22.32 -16.83
CA PHE A 241 -3.53 -22.18 -16.96
C PHE A 241 -4.20 -23.51 -17.34
N ASP A 242 -5.46 -23.69 -16.92
CA ASP A 242 -6.29 -24.83 -17.33
C ASP A 242 -6.62 -24.74 -18.84
N THR A 243 -6.29 -25.79 -19.58
CA THR A 243 -6.56 -25.85 -21.04
C THR A 243 -8.02 -26.17 -21.35
N HIS A 244 -8.80 -26.63 -20.37
CA HIS A 244 -10.23 -26.82 -20.53
C HIS A 244 -10.94 -25.48 -20.72
N LYS A 245 -11.46 -25.23 -21.93
CA LYS A 245 -12.14 -23.99 -22.27
C LYS A 245 -13.33 -23.70 -21.36
N SER A 246 -13.55 -22.43 -21.04
CA SER A 246 -14.72 -21.94 -20.34
C SER A 246 -15.99 -22.22 -21.16
N CYS A 247 -17.09 -22.53 -20.49
CA CYS A 247 -18.35 -22.89 -21.14
C CYS A 247 -19.57 -22.45 -20.32
N LEU A 248 -20.73 -22.45 -20.97
CA LEU A 248 -22.00 -22.44 -20.27
C LEU A 248 -22.28 -23.84 -19.70
N GLY A 249 -22.92 -23.90 -18.54
CA GLY A 249 -23.24 -25.13 -17.84
C GLY A 249 -24.53 -25.02 -17.03
N GLY A 250 -24.90 -26.09 -16.33
CA GLY A 250 -26.24 -26.24 -15.74
C GLY A 250 -27.20 -26.97 -16.68
N LEU A 251 -28.37 -27.34 -16.17
CA LEU A 251 -29.37 -28.08 -16.94
C LEU A 251 -29.95 -27.23 -18.08
N LEU A 252 -29.98 -25.91 -17.89
CA LEU A 252 -30.49 -24.94 -18.85
C LEU A 252 -29.40 -23.99 -19.37
N GLU A 253 -28.12 -24.38 -19.23
CA GLU A 253 -26.97 -23.51 -19.55
C GLU A 253 -27.09 -22.15 -18.84
N GLU A 254 -27.39 -22.20 -17.54
CA GLU A 254 -27.69 -21.05 -16.66
C GLU A 254 -26.51 -20.63 -15.79
N PHE A 255 -25.35 -21.27 -15.95
CA PHE A 255 -24.11 -20.95 -15.26
C PHE A 255 -22.96 -20.74 -16.24
N ILE A 256 -21.99 -19.92 -15.85
CA ILE A 256 -20.68 -19.87 -16.47
C ILE A 256 -19.70 -20.73 -15.67
N PHE A 257 -19.07 -21.70 -16.32
CA PHE A 257 -17.94 -22.45 -15.75
C PHE A 257 -16.64 -21.96 -16.38
N SER A 258 -15.83 -21.23 -15.62
CA SER A 258 -14.63 -20.58 -16.14
C SER A 258 -13.53 -20.49 -15.09
N PRO A 259 -12.24 -20.59 -15.45
CA PRO A 259 -11.17 -19.98 -14.67
C PRO A 259 -11.32 -18.45 -14.66
N ARG A 260 -10.74 -17.78 -13.65
CA ARG A 260 -10.48 -16.33 -13.65
C ARG A 260 -11.74 -15.47 -13.82
N LEU A 261 -12.91 -15.96 -13.40
CA LEU A 261 -14.08 -15.09 -13.24
C LEU A 261 -13.72 -13.92 -12.34
N ASP A 262 -13.04 -14.24 -11.25
CA ASP A 262 -12.33 -13.32 -10.39
C ASP A 262 -10.98 -12.92 -11.02
N ASN A 263 -10.82 -11.71 -11.58
CA ASN A 263 -11.85 -10.70 -11.82
C ASN A 263 -11.97 -10.30 -13.30
N LEU A 264 -11.68 -11.25 -14.20
CA LEU A 264 -11.82 -10.99 -15.64
C LEU A 264 -13.27 -10.73 -16.04
N ASN A 265 -14.25 -11.14 -15.23
CA ASN A 265 -15.65 -10.78 -15.42
C ASN A 265 -15.85 -9.26 -15.31
N SER A 266 -15.47 -8.63 -14.19
CA SER A 266 -15.60 -7.17 -14.03
C SER A 266 -14.70 -6.40 -14.99
N THR A 267 -13.51 -6.92 -15.30
CA THR A 267 -12.62 -6.35 -16.34
C THR A 267 -13.29 -6.31 -17.71
N PHE A 268 -13.96 -7.39 -18.11
CA PHE A 268 -14.72 -7.46 -19.36
C PHE A 268 -15.92 -6.51 -19.31
N CYS A 269 -16.72 -6.55 -18.23
CA CYS A 269 -17.90 -5.70 -18.08
C CYS A 269 -17.55 -4.21 -18.10
N ALA A 270 -16.49 -3.79 -17.41
CA ALA A 270 -16.01 -2.41 -17.43
C ALA A 270 -15.56 -1.98 -18.84
N THR A 271 -14.83 -2.86 -19.54
CA THR A 271 -14.34 -2.59 -20.90
C THR A 271 -15.49 -2.43 -21.89
N VAL A 272 -16.42 -3.39 -21.92
CA VAL A 272 -17.58 -3.36 -22.82
C VAL A 272 -18.54 -2.24 -22.42
N GLY A 273 -18.79 -2.03 -21.14
CA GLY A 273 -19.64 -0.94 -20.65
C GLY A 273 -19.11 0.44 -21.06
N LEU A 274 -17.80 0.69 -20.96
CA LEU A 274 -17.21 1.93 -21.46
C LEU A 274 -17.41 2.09 -22.97
N ILE A 275 -17.15 1.03 -23.75
CA ILE A 275 -17.31 1.01 -25.21
C ILE A 275 -18.77 1.31 -25.60
N ASP A 276 -19.72 0.61 -25.00
CA ASP A 276 -21.14 0.73 -25.29
C ASP A 276 -21.66 2.13 -24.92
N SER A 277 -21.18 2.69 -23.81
CA SER A 277 -21.54 4.06 -23.40
C SER A 277 -21.17 5.12 -24.44
N VAL A 278 -20.13 4.87 -25.25
CA VAL A 278 -19.64 5.81 -26.29
C VAL A 278 -19.87 5.30 -27.72
N ALA A 279 -20.73 4.32 -27.91
CA ALA A 279 -21.02 3.74 -29.21
C ALA A 279 -21.81 4.70 -30.13
N GLY A 280 -22.69 5.53 -29.55
CA GLY A 280 -23.44 6.55 -30.29
C GLY A 280 -22.57 7.74 -30.70
N GLU A 281 -22.74 8.26 -31.92
CA GLU A 281 -21.95 9.39 -32.43
C GLU A 281 -22.08 10.67 -31.58
N SER A 282 -23.25 10.88 -30.97
CA SER A 282 -23.54 12.02 -30.10
C SER A 282 -23.37 11.70 -28.61
N ALA A 283 -22.86 10.53 -28.24
CA ALA A 283 -22.83 10.06 -26.85
C ALA A 283 -21.98 10.93 -25.90
N LEU A 284 -21.08 11.75 -26.47
CA LEU A 284 -20.22 12.68 -25.74
C LEU A 284 -20.62 14.16 -25.93
N ASP A 285 -21.66 14.46 -26.72
CA ASP A 285 -21.99 15.85 -27.12
C ASP A 285 -22.42 16.72 -25.94
N ASP A 286 -23.27 16.17 -25.08
CA ASP A 286 -23.80 16.82 -23.88
C ASP A 286 -23.11 16.31 -22.59
N GLU A 287 -22.02 15.55 -22.73
CA GLU A 287 -21.29 14.96 -21.60
C GLU A 287 -20.32 15.99 -21.00
N GLU A 288 -20.45 16.22 -19.69
CA GLU A 288 -19.62 17.13 -18.90
C GLU A 288 -18.51 16.40 -18.13
N ALA A 289 -18.64 15.08 -17.93
CA ALA A 289 -17.69 14.26 -17.19
C ALA A 289 -16.67 13.56 -18.10
N ILE A 290 -15.62 13.01 -17.48
CA ILE A 290 -14.80 11.97 -18.11
C ILE A 290 -15.34 10.61 -17.67
N ARG A 291 -15.59 9.70 -18.62
CA ARG A 291 -15.88 8.29 -18.33
C ARG A 291 -14.58 7.51 -18.35
N LEU A 292 -14.26 6.77 -17.29
CA LEU A 292 -12.96 6.14 -17.12
C LEU A 292 -13.09 4.72 -16.56
N ILE A 293 -12.28 3.81 -17.09
CA ILE A 293 -12.03 2.51 -16.48
C ILE A 293 -10.54 2.36 -16.12
N ALA A 294 -10.26 1.70 -15.02
CA ALA A 294 -8.91 1.33 -14.59
C ALA A 294 -8.88 -0.16 -14.21
N LEU A 295 -8.12 -0.94 -14.96
CA LEU A 295 -8.01 -2.39 -14.86
C LEU A 295 -6.62 -2.71 -14.32
N PHE A 296 -6.52 -2.94 -13.01
CA PHE A 296 -5.26 -3.06 -12.29
C PHE A 296 -4.70 -4.49 -12.30
N ASP A 297 -3.39 -4.62 -12.17
CA ASP A 297 -2.71 -5.89 -11.87
C ASP A 297 -2.45 -5.98 -10.36
N HIS A 298 -2.03 -7.15 -9.89
CA HIS A 298 -1.57 -7.38 -8.54
C HIS A 298 -2.59 -7.17 -7.41
N GLU A 299 -3.88 -7.24 -7.68
CA GLU A 299 -4.91 -7.15 -6.63
C GLU A 299 -4.77 -8.28 -5.62
N GLU A 300 -4.58 -9.51 -6.13
CA GLU A 300 -4.54 -10.77 -5.37
C GLU A 300 -3.37 -10.87 -4.39
N ILE A 301 -2.40 -9.96 -4.51
CA ILE A 301 -1.22 -9.87 -3.65
C ILE A 301 -1.16 -8.56 -2.85
N GLY A 302 -2.26 -7.80 -2.83
CA GLY A 302 -2.42 -6.58 -2.03
C GLY A 302 -2.13 -5.26 -2.75
N SER A 303 -2.08 -5.24 -4.09
CA SER A 303 -2.03 -4.04 -4.95
C SER A 303 -0.81 -3.12 -4.85
N ARG A 304 0.10 -3.33 -3.89
CA ARG A 304 1.22 -2.42 -3.61
C ARG A 304 2.41 -2.63 -4.57
N THR A 305 2.23 -2.25 -5.83
CA THR A 305 3.24 -2.33 -6.90
C THR A 305 3.12 -1.15 -7.85
N ALA A 306 4.04 -0.97 -8.82
CA ALA A 306 3.98 0.18 -9.74
C ALA A 306 2.75 0.21 -10.65
N GLN A 307 2.10 -0.94 -10.87
CA GLN A 307 0.93 -1.09 -11.72
C GLN A 307 -0.35 -1.48 -10.96
N GLY A 308 -0.27 -1.80 -9.67
CA GLY A 308 -1.45 -2.14 -8.87
C GLY A 308 -2.25 -0.92 -8.42
N ALA A 309 -3.37 -1.16 -7.75
CA ALA A 309 -4.29 -0.10 -7.32
C ALA A 309 -3.69 0.82 -6.24
N ASP A 310 -2.79 0.29 -5.38
CA ASP A 310 -2.05 1.05 -4.38
C ASP A 310 -0.75 1.63 -4.96
N SER A 311 -0.91 2.28 -6.12
CA SER A 311 0.16 2.93 -6.86
C SER A 311 -0.24 4.34 -7.23
N ASN A 312 0.72 5.10 -7.76
CA ASN A 312 0.43 6.44 -8.25
C ASN A 312 -0.26 6.44 -9.64
N ILE A 313 -0.57 5.29 -10.26
CA ILE A 313 -1.05 5.26 -11.65
C ILE A 313 -2.32 6.07 -11.83
N LEU A 314 -3.40 5.71 -11.13
CA LEU A 314 -4.68 6.39 -11.26
C LEU A 314 -4.63 7.84 -10.74
N PRO A 315 -4.06 8.13 -9.56
CA PRO A 315 -3.88 9.51 -9.09
C PRO A 315 -3.12 10.41 -10.10
N SER A 316 -2.04 9.90 -10.70
CA SER A 316 -1.23 10.67 -11.65
C SER A 316 -1.96 10.89 -12.97
N ILE A 317 -2.71 9.89 -13.44
CA ILE A 317 -3.54 10.02 -14.65
C ILE A 317 -4.63 11.05 -14.42
N ILE A 318 -5.39 10.96 -13.32
CA ILE A 318 -6.45 11.93 -13.00
C ILE A 318 -5.88 13.34 -12.90
N ARG A 319 -4.74 13.53 -12.22
CA ARG A 319 -4.09 14.85 -12.14
C ARG A 319 -3.79 15.44 -13.51
N ARG A 320 -3.35 14.63 -14.47
CA ARG A 320 -3.09 15.07 -15.85
C ARG A 320 -4.39 15.35 -16.62
N LEU A 321 -5.43 14.56 -16.37
CA LEU A 321 -6.75 14.77 -16.98
C LEU A 321 -7.43 16.04 -16.47
N SER A 322 -7.33 16.34 -15.18
CA SER A 322 -7.94 17.51 -14.54
C SER A 322 -7.44 18.86 -15.06
N VAL A 323 -6.32 18.88 -15.79
CA VAL A 323 -5.71 20.12 -16.32
C VAL A 323 -5.57 20.11 -17.85
N LEU A 324 -6.32 19.25 -18.55
CA LEU A 324 -6.30 19.23 -20.01
C LEU A 324 -6.76 20.58 -20.59
N PRO A 325 -6.18 21.03 -21.71
CA PRO A 325 -6.64 22.23 -22.40
C PRO A 325 -8.09 22.06 -22.87
N SER A 326 -8.97 23.01 -22.54
CA SER A 326 -10.32 23.11 -23.07
C SER A 326 -10.51 24.46 -23.78
N SER A 327 -11.53 24.61 -24.64
CA SER A 327 -11.80 25.87 -25.35
C SER A 327 -12.03 27.06 -24.41
N SER A 328 -12.41 26.80 -23.17
CA SER A 328 -12.74 27.77 -22.11
C SER A 328 -11.67 27.89 -21.03
N SER A 329 -10.56 27.14 -21.08
CA SER A 329 -9.53 27.16 -20.03
C SER A 329 -8.66 28.42 -20.02
N LYS A 330 -8.81 29.34 -21.00
CA LYS A 330 -8.06 30.60 -21.05
C LYS A 330 -8.43 31.51 -19.86
N GLY A 331 -7.51 31.61 -18.89
CA GLY A 331 -7.64 32.50 -17.72
C GLY A 331 -8.29 31.84 -16.50
N MET A 332 -8.58 30.54 -16.56
CA MET A 332 -9.07 29.78 -15.40
C MET A 332 -7.92 29.39 -14.48
N ASP A 333 -8.11 29.50 -13.17
CA ASP A 333 -7.17 29.01 -12.17
C ASP A 333 -7.25 27.47 -12.08
N LEU A 334 -6.20 26.79 -12.56
CA LEU A 334 -6.12 25.33 -12.58
C LEU A 334 -5.47 24.74 -11.33
N SER A 335 -5.02 25.59 -10.40
CA SER A 335 -4.23 25.15 -9.23
C SER A 335 -4.96 24.17 -8.32
N THR A 336 -6.30 24.19 -8.35
CA THR A 336 -7.18 23.34 -7.52
C THR A 336 -8.08 22.40 -8.34
N ALA A 337 -7.87 22.32 -9.66
CA ALA A 337 -8.74 21.57 -10.56
C ALA A 337 -8.77 20.06 -10.24
N TYR A 338 -7.64 19.50 -9.78
CA TYR A 338 -7.54 18.09 -9.39
C TYR A 338 -8.40 17.79 -8.15
N GLU A 339 -8.30 18.62 -7.12
CA GLU A 339 -9.06 18.48 -5.88
C GLU A 339 -10.56 18.66 -6.12
N GLN A 340 -10.94 19.64 -6.96
CA GLN A 340 -12.32 19.86 -7.37
C GLN A 340 -12.88 18.66 -8.15
N THR A 341 -12.13 18.16 -9.12
CA THR A 341 -12.48 16.95 -9.91
C THR A 341 -12.77 15.77 -9.00
N LEU A 342 -11.88 15.47 -8.06
CA LEU A 342 -12.03 14.32 -7.17
C LEU A 342 -13.22 14.45 -6.22
N SER A 343 -13.51 15.66 -5.75
CA SER A 343 -14.63 15.91 -4.83
C SER A 343 -16.01 15.63 -5.46
N THR A 344 -16.11 15.77 -6.79
CA THR A 344 -17.34 15.55 -7.57
C THR A 344 -17.37 14.19 -8.26
N SER A 345 -16.24 13.48 -8.29
CA SER A 345 -16.11 12.15 -8.92
C SER A 345 -16.75 11.02 -8.11
N PHE A 346 -16.94 9.88 -8.77
CA PHE A 346 -17.41 8.63 -8.17
C PHE A 346 -16.65 7.44 -8.75
N LEU A 347 -16.24 6.52 -7.88
CA LEU A 347 -15.55 5.27 -8.23
C LEU A 347 -16.41 4.06 -7.88
N VAL A 348 -16.67 3.23 -8.88
CA VAL A 348 -17.20 1.88 -8.70
C VAL A 348 -16.02 0.91 -8.67
N SER A 349 -15.74 0.31 -7.51
CA SER A 349 -14.81 -0.80 -7.35
C SER A 349 -15.55 -2.09 -7.71
N ALA A 350 -15.36 -2.55 -8.94
CA ALA A 350 -16.00 -3.72 -9.51
C ALA A 350 -15.11 -4.95 -9.32
N ASP A 351 -15.56 -5.84 -8.44
CA ASP A 351 -14.87 -7.08 -8.10
C ASP A 351 -15.90 -8.11 -7.63
N MET A 352 -15.70 -9.38 -7.95
CA MET A 352 -16.70 -10.43 -7.80
C MET A 352 -17.25 -10.56 -6.36
N ALA A 353 -18.43 -11.15 -6.23
CA ALA A 353 -19.13 -11.32 -4.95
C ALA A 353 -19.43 -12.79 -4.66
N HIS A 354 -19.56 -13.14 -3.38
CA HIS A 354 -19.86 -14.51 -2.99
C HIS A 354 -21.36 -14.81 -3.08
N SER A 355 -21.77 -15.61 -4.08
CA SER A 355 -23.10 -16.21 -4.12
C SER A 355 -23.26 -17.20 -2.96
N VAL A 356 -24.49 -17.37 -2.47
CA VAL A 356 -24.84 -18.38 -1.48
C VAL A 356 -24.55 -19.78 -2.02
N ASN A 357 -23.69 -20.52 -1.33
CA ASN A 357 -23.40 -21.91 -1.65
C ASN A 357 -24.43 -22.81 -0.93
N PRO A 358 -25.25 -23.59 -1.65
CA PRO A 358 -26.32 -24.38 -1.05
C PRO A 358 -25.80 -25.45 -0.07
N ASN A 359 -24.56 -25.93 -0.25
CA ASN A 359 -23.94 -26.93 0.62
C ASN A 359 -23.32 -26.33 1.89
N TYR A 360 -23.18 -24.99 1.94
CA TYR A 360 -22.54 -24.27 3.03
C TYR A 360 -23.35 -23.04 3.47
N ALA A 361 -24.68 -23.08 3.34
CA ALA A 361 -25.55 -21.93 3.58
C ALA A 361 -25.39 -21.30 4.99
N GLY A 362 -24.94 -22.08 5.98
CA GLY A 362 -24.65 -21.59 7.33
C GLY A 362 -23.43 -20.64 7.45
N LYS A 363 -22.60 -20.53 6.40
CA LYS A 363 -21.45 -19.61 6.34
C LYS A 363 -21.82 -18.17 5.99
N TYR A 364 -23.05 -17.93 5.55
CA TYR A 364 -23.51 -16.60 5.13
C TYR A 364 -24.28 -15.92 6.27
N GLU A 365 -24.31 -14.59 6.26
CA GLU A 365 -25.25 -13.83 7.08
C GLU A 365 -26.67 -14.17 6.62
N SER A 366 -27.64 -14.28 7.53
CA SER A 366 -28.97 -14.82 7.23
C SER A 366 -29.75 -14.05 6.17
N ASP A 367 -29.63 -12.73 6.16
CA ASP A 367 -30.40 -11.78 5.36
C ASP A 367 -29.59 -11.17 4.20
N HIS A 368 -28.29 -11.45 4.12
CA HIS A 368 -27.38 -10.97 3.06
C HIS A 368 -26.77 -12.14 2.29
N LYS A 369 -27.62 -12.88 1.57
CA LYS A 369 -27.27 -14.08 0.78
C LYS A 369 -27.47 -13.83 -0.71
N PRO A 370 -26.46 -13.29 -1.41
CA PRO A 370 -26.57 -13.10 -2.85
C PRO A 370 -26.87 -14.42 -3.56
N GLU A 371 -27.81 -14.38 -4.48
CA GLU A 371 -28.16 -15.49 -5.35
C GLU A 371 -27.57 -15.26 -6.74
N ILE A 372 -27.10 -16.33 -7.38
CA ILE A 372 -26.66 -16.31 -8.77
C ILE A 372 -27.84 -15.97 -9.70
N ASN A 373 -27.59 -15.22 -10.78
CA ASN A 373 -28.59 -14.76 -11.75
C ASN A 373 -29.67 -13.83 -11.15
N LYS A 374 -29.40 -13.17 -10.02
CA LYS A 374 -30.30 -12.19 -9.36
C LYS A 374 -29.76 -10.76 -9.37
N GLY A 375 -28.75 -10.49 -10.20
CA GLY A 375 -28.17 -9.18 -10.44
C GLY A 375 -26.99 -8.82 -9.54
N PRO A 376 -26.34 -7.68 -9.80
CA PRO A 376 -25.13 -7.27 -9.11
C PRO A 376 -25.30 -7.12 -7.60
N VAL A 377 -24.21 -7.36 -6.89
CA VAL A 377 -24.16 -7.38 -5.43
C VAL A 377 -23.40 -6.18 -4.92
N ILE A 378 -24.06 -5.34 -4.14
CA ILE A 378 -23.42 -4.26 -3.40
C ILE A 378 -22.76 -4.85 -2.14
N LYS A 379 -21.44 -4.71 -2.04
CA LYS A 379 -20.64 -5.27 -0.95
C LYS A 379 -20.46 -4.23 0.16
N ILE A 380 -20.87 -4.56 1.38
CA ILE A 380 -20.87 -3.63 2.53
C ILE A 380 -20.07 -4.24 3.68
N ASN A 381 -19.17 -3.46 4.27
CA ASN A 381 -18.45 -3.87 5.47
C ASN A 381 -18.13 -2.66 6.35
N ALA A 382 -18.60 -2.67 7.61
CA ALA A 382 -18.41 -1.56 8.54
C ALA A 382 -16.94 -1.29 8.91
N ASN A 383 -16.05 -2.27 8.74
CA ASN A 383 -14.61 -2.12 8.97
C ASN A 383 -13.86 -1.65 7.70
N ALA A 384 -14.59 -1.11 6.71
CA ALA A 384 -14.05 -0.60 5.44
C ALA A 384 -13.21 -1.63 4.66
N ARG A 385 -13.57 -2.92 4.73
CA ARG A 385 -13.09 -3.95 3.76
C ARG A 385 -13.67 -3.73 2.37
N TYR A 386 -14.81 -3.04 2.32
CA TYR A 386 -15.44 -2.46 1.15
C TYR A 386 -15.68 -0.98 1.47
N ALA A 387 -15.49 -0.08 0.50
CA ALA A 387 -15.63 1.37 0.67
C ALA A 387 -17.09 1.85 0.71
N THR A 388 -18.02 0.96 0.35
CA THR A 388 -19.45 1.25 0.23
C THR A 388 -20.06 1.88 1.48
N ASN A 389 -20.83 2.95 1.25
CA ASN A 389 -21.65 3.64 2.25
C ASN A 389 -23.04 3.98 1.69
N SER A 390 -23.94 4.51 2.54
CA SER A 390 -25.33 4.76 2.16
C SER A 390 -25.52 5.73 0.99
N PRO A 391 -24.77 6.84 0.84
CA PRO A 391 -24.83 7.65 -0.38
C PRO A 391 -24.54 6.86 -1.66
N GLY A 392 -23.53 5.99 -1.65
CA GLY A 392 -23.20 5.15 -2.80
C GLY A 392 -24.31 4.16 -3.14
N ILE A 393 -24.92 3.53 -2.12
CA ILE A 393 -26.05 2.60 -2.32
C ILE A 393 -27.22 3.30 -3.01
N VAL A 394 -27.61 4.47 -2.50
CA VAL A 394 -28.73 5.24 -3.07
C VAL A 394 -28.43 5.69 -4.50
N LEU A 395 -27.19 6.11 -4.78
CA LEU A 395 -26.77 6.47 -6.14
C LEU A 395 -26.95 5.28 -7.10
N LEU A 396 -26.47 4.09 -6.72
CA LEU A 396 -26.57 2.91 -7.58
C LEU A 396 -28.02 2.43 -7.75
N GLU A 397 -28.86 2.55 -6.71
CA GLU A 397 -30.31 2.27 -6.83
C GLU A 397 -31.00 3.23 -7.83
N GLU A 398 -30.65 4.52 -7.82
CA GLU A 398 -31.23 5.48 -8.77
C GLU A 398 -30.73 5.27 -10.20
N ILE A 399 -29.46 4.88 -10.38
CA ILE A 399 -28.92 4.44 -11.68
C ILE A 399 -29.74 3.23 -12.19
N ALA A 400 -29.89 2.18 -11.37
CA ALA A 400 -30.69 1.00 -11.71
C ALA A 400 -32.14 1.35 -12.10
N ARG A 401 -32.77 2.30 -11.39
CA ARG A 401 -34.12 2.80 -11.71
C ARG A 401 -34.16 3.58 -13.02
N LYS A 402 -33.14 4.39 -13.29
CA LYS A 402 -33.03 5.19 -14.52
C LYS A 402 -32.83 4.27 -15.72
N THR A 403 -31.89 3.33 -15.65
CA THR A 403 -31.67 2.31 -16.69
C THR A 403 -32.97 1.54 -16.95
N THR A 404 -33.68 1.11 -15.91
CA THR A 404 -34.97 0.41 -16.07
C THR A 404 -36.01 1.25 -16.82
N LYS A 405 -36.04 2.58 -16.60
CA LYS A 405 -36.96 3.47 -17.32
C LYS A 405 -36.58 3.65 -18.78
N GLU A 406 -35.28 3.65 -19.09
CA GLU A 406 -34.75 3.90 -20.44
C GLU A 406 -34.78 2.64 -21.32
N THR A 407 -34.37 1.49 -20.78
CA THR A 407 -34.29 0.23 -21.52
C THR A 407 -35.58 -0.60 -21.39
N GLY A 408 -36.39 -0.35 -20.37
CA GLY A 408 -37.53 -1.18 -20.01
C GLY A 408 -37.16 -2.48 -19.28
N GLU A 409 -35.87 -2.72 -19.02
CA GLU A 409 -35.37 -3.91 -18.33
C GLU A 409 -35.05 -3.64 -16.86
N HIS A 410 -35.59 -4.47 -15.97
CA HIS A 410 -35.36 -4.30 -14.53
C HIS A 410 -33.94 -4.65 -14.11
N VAL A 411 -33.29 -3.75 -13.37
CA VAL A 411 -31.95 -3.96 -12.81
C VAL A 411 -32.06 -4.36 -11.32
N PRO A 412 -32.12 -5.67 -10.99
CA PRO A 412 -32.12 -6.06 -9.58
C PRO A 412 -30.74 -5.86 -8.97
N LEU A 413 -30.71 -5.38 -7.73
CA LEU A 413 -29.51 -5.25 -6.91
C LEU A 413 -29.65 -6.11 -5.67
N GLN A 414 -28.54 -6.68 -5.22
CA GLN A 414 -28.46 -7.49 -4.01
C GLN A 414 -27.52 -6.83 -3.01
N LEU A 415 -27.67 -7.16 -1.73
CA LEU A 415 -26.79 -6.68 -0.67
C LEU A 415 -25.98 -7.84 -0.08
N PHE A 416 -24.69 -7.61 0.15
CA PHE A 416 -23.81 -8.57 0.81
C PHE A 416 -23.11 -7.95 2.01
N VAL A 417 -23.19 -8.67 3.12
CA VAL A 417 -22.44 -8.42 4.36
C VAL A 417 -22.00 -9.77 4.89
N VAL A 418 -20.74 -9.90 5.29
CA VAL A 418 -20.26 -11.12 5.96
C VAL A 418 -20.84 -11.24 7.37
N ARG A 419 -20.87 -12.46 7.90
CA ARG A 419 -21.19 -12.68 9.31
C ARG A 419 -20.17 -11.96 10.20
N ASN A 420 -20.61 -11.49 11.36
CA ASN A 420 -19.73 -10.82 12.33
C ASN A 420 -18.59 -11.72 12.88
N ASP A 421 -18.77 -13.05 12.82
CA ASP A 421 -17.80 -14.06 13.25
C ASP A 421 -16.93 -14.60 12.10
N SER A 422 -16.96 -13.95 10.94
CA SER A 422 -16.15 -14.28 9.76
C SER A 422 -15.40 -13.06 9.26
N SER A 423 -14.13 -13.23 8.92
CA SER A 423 -13.37 -12.23 8.17
C SER A 423 -13.82 -12.19 6.69
N CYS A 424 -13.46 -11.12 6.00
CA CYS A 424 -13.56 -10.99 4.54
C CYS A 424 -12.26 -10.39 3.99
N GLY A 425 -11.96 -10.68 2.72
CA GLY A 425 -10.93 -9.98 1.97
C GLY A 425 -11.25 -8.49 1.83
N SER A 426 -10.23 -7.70 1.52
CA SER A 426 -10.39 -6.33 1.06
C SER A 426 -10.37 -6.33 -0.48
N THR A 427 -10.78 -5.22 -1.09
CA THR A 427 -10.69 -4.98 -2.54
C THR A 427 -9.79 -3.79 -2.84
N ILE A 428 -9.69 -3.39 -4.11
CA ILE A 428 -9.10 -2.10 -4.52
C ILE A 428 -9.87 -0.87 -4.00
N GLY A 429 -11.16 -1.03 -3.66
CA GLY A 429 -12.07 0.06 -3.33
C GLY A 429 -11.59 0.93 -2.16
N PRO A 430 -11.35 0.36 -0.96
CA PRO A 430 -10.82 1.11 0.17
C PRO A 430 -9.47 1.79 -0.11
N MET A 431 -8.58 1.12 -0.85
CA MET A 431 -7.24 1.64 -1.17
C MET A 431 -7.33 2.87 -2.08
N LEU A 432 -8.11 2.78 -3.16
CA LEU A 432 -8.34 3.89 -4.09
C LEU A 432 -9.15 5.01 -3.44
N SER A 433 -10.14 4.68 -2.61
CA SER A 433 -10.89 5.69 -1.84
C SER A 433 -9.97 6.49 -0.93
N ALA A 434 -9.03 5.83 -0.24
CA ALA A 434 -8.04 6.51 0.58
C ALA A 434 -7.04 7.34 -0.24
N ALA A 435 -6.56 6.83 -1.38
CA ALA A 435 -5.58 7.51 -2.22
C ALA A 435 -6.16 8.73 -2.96
N LEU A 436 -7.43 8.67 -3.36
CA LEU A 436 -8.09 9.69 -4.17
C LEU A 436 -8.98 10.63 -3.35
N GLY A 437 -9.46 10.21 -2.17
CA GLY A 437 -10.52 10.93 -1.46
C GLY A 437 -11.86 10.95 -2.20
N ALA A 438 -12.00 10.18 -3.28
CA ALA A 438 -13.21 10.08 -4.08
C ALA A 438 -14.24 9.15 -3.42
N ARG A 439 -15.52 9.49 -3.59
CA ARG A 439 -16.64 8.62 -3.20
C ARG A 439 -16.50 7.29 -3.93
N THR A 440 -16.53 6.19 -3.19
CA THR A 440 -16.28 4.85 -3.73
C THR A 440 -17.34 3.87 -3.23
N LEU A 441 -17.76 2.96 -4.10
CA LEU A 441 -18.64 1.84 -3.77
C LEU A 441 -18.07 0.55 -4.34
N ASP A 442 -18.18 -0.54 -3.60
CA ASP A 442 -17.82 -1.88 -4.05
C ASP A 442 -19.06 -2.64 -4.54
N LEU A 443 -19.00 -3.14 -5.77
CA LEU A 443 -19.99 -4.05 -6.33
C LEU A 443 -19.32 -5.25 -7.00
N GLY A 444 -20.07 -6.34 -7.14
CA GLY A 444 -19.61 -7.53 -7.85
C GLY A 444 -20.72 -8.43 -8.32
N ASN A 445 -20.45 -9.19 -9.36
CA ASN A 445 -21.36 -10.26 -9.77
C ASN A 445 -21.23 -11.47 -8.86
N PRO A 446 -22.34 -12.16 -8.54
CA PRO A 446 -22.32 -13.32 -7.65
C PRO A 446 -21.65 -14.52 -8.32
N GLN A 447 -20.69 -15.14 -7.63
CA GLN A 447 -20.03 -16.38 -8.05
C GLN A 447 -19.86 -17.38 -6.90
N LEU A 448 -19.54 -18.62 -7.26
CA LEU A 448 -19.15 -19.71 -6.39
C LEU A 448 -17.71 -20.12 -6.64
N SER A 449 -17.08 -20.70 -5.62
CA SER A 449 -15.72 -21.26 -5.68
C SER A 449 -14.64 -20.25 -6.07
N MET A 450 -14.77 -19.00 -5.60
CA MET A 450 -13.77 -17.93 -5.81
C MET A 450 -12.35 -18.40 -5.49
N HIS A 451 -11.38 -18.02 -6.33
CA HIS A 451 -9.96 -18.44 -6.31
C HIS A 451 -9.69 -19.92 -6.66
N SER A 452 -10.70 -20.67 -7.14
CA SER A 452 -10.51 -21.98 -7.76
C SER A 452 -9.88 -21.84 -9.14
N ILE A 453 -9.15 -22.86 -9.62
CA ILE A 453 -8.76 -22.92 -11.03
C ILE A 453 -9.99 -22.92 -11.97
N ARG A 454 -11.16 -23.29 -11.46
CA ARG A 454 -12.43 -23.24 -12.19
C ARG A 454 -13.57 -22.85 -11.26
N GLU A 455 -14.09 -21.67 -11.50
CA GLU A 455 -15.12 -20.99 -10.72
C GLU A 455 -16.48 -21.17 -11.40
N THR A 456 -17.55 -20.69 -10.75
CA THR A 456 -18.90 -20.76 -11.30
C THR A 456 -19.62 -19.43 -11.12
N GLY A 457 -20.01 -18.79 -12.23
CA GLY A 457 -20.54 -17.44 -12.24
C GLY A 457 -21.89 -17.31 -12.92
N ASP A 458 -22.42 -16.11 -12.80
CA ASP A 458 -23.65 -15.64 -13.42
C ASP A 458 -23.56 -15.64 -14.97
N VAL A 459 -24.67 -15.93 -15.66
CA VAL A 459 -24.77 -15.83 -17.13
C VAL A 459 -25.21 -14.45 -17.61
N ASP A 460 -25.64 -13.55 -16.72
CA ASP A 460 -26.20 -12.24 -17.05
C ASP A 460 -25.14 -11.13 -17.21
N VAL A 461 -23.93 -11.51 -17.68
CA VAL A 461 -22.71 -10.67 -17.75
C VAL A 461 -22.91 -9.33 -18.48
N TYR A 462 -23.84 -9.23 -19.44
CA TYR A 462 -24.09 -7.99 -20.18
C TYR A 462 -24.80 -6.93 -19.37
N ARG A 463 -25.82 -7.38 -18.64
CA ARG A 463 -26.71 -6.49 -17.91
C ARG A 463 -25.85 -5.72 -16.93
N ASP A 464 -24.91 -6.42 -16.31
CA ASP A 464 -23.93 -5.87 -15.39
C ASP A 464 -22.97 -4.85 -16.06
N ALA A 465 -22.58 -5.05 -17.32
CA ALA A 465 -21.77 -4.09 -18.09
C ALA A 465 -22.52 -2.78 -18.40
N GLU A 466 -23.79 -2.85 -18.79
CA GLU A 466 -24.66 -1.67 -18.98
C GLU A 466 -24.85 -0.91 -17.65
N TYR A 467 -25.04 -1.62 -16.54
CA TYR A 467 -25.28 -1.00 -15.22
C TYR A 467 -24.05 -0.32 -14.64
N ILE A 468 -22.87 -0.89 -14.89
CA ILE A 468 -21.59 -0.34 -14.48
C ILE A 468 -21.27 0.94 -15.28
N ALA A 469 -21.81 1.11 -16.49
CA ALA A 469 -21.50 2.23 -17.39
C ALA A 469 -22.27 3.55 -17.11
N ASP A 470 -23.49 3.51 -16.56
CA ASP A 470 -24.33 4.72 -16.32
C ASP A 470 -24.00 5.40 -14.96
N VAL A 471 -22.72 5.65 -14.69
CA VAL A 471 -22.26 6.39 -13.50
C VAL A 471 -22.21 7.91 -13.76
N SER A 472 -22.55 8.38 -14.97
CA SER A 472 -22.42 9.80 -15.36
C SER A 472 -23.70 10.65 -15.22
N GLY A 473 -24.82 10.08 -14.76
CA GLY A 473 -26.14 10.67 -14.98
C GLY A 473 -26.84 11.45 -13.87
N ILE A 474 -26.24 11.71 -12.70
CA ILE A 474 -26.93 12.43 -11.61
C ILE A 474 -26.25 13.77 -11.31
N SER A 475 -26.90 14.86 -11.73
CA SER A 475 -26.60 16.22 -11.26
C SER A 475 -26.95 16.36 -9.79
N TYR A 476 -26.01 16.92 -9.01
CA TYR A 476 -26.20 17.31 -7.62
C TYR A 476 -26.66 18.77 -7.61
N ASP A 477 -27.96 19.01 -7.59
CA ASP A 477 -28.53 20.31 -7.23
C ASP A 477 -29.54 20.16 -6.10
N ASP A 478 -29.49 21.12 -5.17
CA ASP A 478 -30.14 21.16 -3.87
C ASP A 478 -31.66 20.96 -3.91
N ALA A 479 -32.15 19.93 -3.21
CA ALA A 479 -33.55 19.81 -2.85
C ALA A 479 -33.72 19.73 -1.32
N GLU A 480 -34.36 20.74 -0.73
CA GLU A 480 -34.74 20.78 0.68
C GLU A 480 -35.58 19.55 1.10
N PRO A 481 -35.38 19.00 2.32
CA PRO A 481 -36.18 17.90 2.82
C PRO A 481 -37.56 18.37 3.35
N PRO A 482 -38.63 17.55 3.24
CA PRO A 482 -39.94 17.90 3.80
C PRO A 482 -39.98 17.72 5.32
N ARG A 483 -40.64 18.65 6.02
CA ARG A 483 -40.86 18.64 7.47
C ARG A 483 -41.81 17.50 7.91
N PRO A 484 -41.51 16.75 8.98
CA PRO A 484 -42.45 15.79 9.55
C PRO A 484 -43.30 16.42 10.67
N THR A 485 -44.63 16.32 10.52
CA THR A 485 -45.63 16.50 11.58
C THR A 485 -46.08 15.13 12.10
N GLY A 486 -45.89 14.82 13.38
CA GLY A 486 -46.47 13.60 13.98
C GLY A 486 -46.02 13.29 15.42
N THR A 487 -46.99 13.13 16.32
CA THR A 487 -46.93 13.28 17.79
C THR A 487 -46.31 12.16 18.65
N LEU A 488 -45.56 12.63 19.66
CA LEU A 488 -45.32 12.16 21.05
C LEU A 488 -46.25 11.06 21.63
N ARG A 489 -45.92 9.78 21.42
CA ARG A 489 -46.23 8.73 22.43
C ARG A 489 -45.38 7.45 22.36
N SER A 490 -44.13 7.52 21.88
CA SER A 490 -43.16 6.40 21.98
C SER A 490 -41.80 6.77 22.61
N GLN A 491 -41.66 8.00 23.13
CA GLN A 491 -40.38 8.51 23.62
C GLN A 491 -39.91 7.87 24.95
N ASN A 492 -40.82 7.36 25.81
CA ASN A 492 -40.42 6.82 27.11
C ASN A 492 -39.86 5.38 27.09
N ALA A 493 -40.04 4.63 26.00
CA ALA A 493 -39.38 3.32 25.82
C ALA A 493 -37.97 3.48 25.22
N ARG A 494 -37.75 4.54 24.43
CA ARG A 494 -36.46 4.86 23.80
C ARG A 494 -35.44 5.38 24.82
N VAL A 495 -35.88 6.15 25.84
CA VAL A 495 -35.01 6.70 26.90
C VAL A 495 -34.40 5.60 27.79
N LYS A 496 -35.10 4.49 28.03
CA LYS A 496 -34.53 3.34 28.79
C LYS A 496 -33.47 2.56 28.00
N LYS A 497 -33.59 2.47 26.67
CA LYS A 497 -32.59 1.83 25.79
C LYS A 497 -31.37 2.75 25.56
N VAL A 498 -31.60 4.06 25.50
CA VAL A 498 -30.53 5.07 25.43
C VAL A 498 -29.68 5.08 26.70
N ASN A 499 -30.26 4.83 27.88
CA ASN A 499 -29.48 4.73 29.13
C ASN A 499 -28.61 3.45 29.23
N SER A 500 -28.95 2.35 28.53
CA SER A 500 -28.07 1.17 28.46
C SER A 500 -26.98 1.36 27.41
N THR A 501 -27.29 2.00 26.28
CA THR A 501 -26.29 2.38 25.26
C THR A 501 -25.32 3.42 25.81
N ALA A 502 -25.78 4.40 26.60
CA ALA A 502 -24.92 5.36 27.28
C ALA A 502 -23.99 4.72 28.32
N LYS A 503 -24.38 3.60 28.95
CA LYS A 503 -23.49 2.81 29.82
C LYS A 503 -22.41 2.06 29.04
N VAL A 504 -22.74 1.53 27.86
CA VAL A 504 -21.76 0.87 26.97
C VAL A 504 -20.80 1.90 26.38
N THR A 505 -21.32 3.04 25.91
CA THR A 505 -20.49 4.16 25.45
C THR A 505 -19.64 4.77 26.57
N PHE A 506 -20.10 4.72 27.83
CA PHE A 506 -19.29 5.10 28.99
C PHE A 506 -18.17 4.09 29.27
N ILE A 507 -18.42 2.78 29.13
CA ILE A 507 -17.38 1.74 29.25
C ILE A 507 -16.37 1.82 28.09
N ASP A 508 -16.82 2.07 26.86
CA ASP A 508 -15.93 2.28 25.71
C ASP A 508 -15.12 3.58 25.87
N ARG A 509 -15.73 4.64 26.43
CA ARG A 509 -14.97 5.84 26.84
C ARG A 509 -13.97 5.50 27.94
N LEU A 510 -14.33 4.68 28.92
CA LEU A 510 -13.45 4.30 30.03
C LEU A 510 -12.27 3.45 29.56
N LEU A 511 -12.48 2.54 28.60
CA LEU A 511 -11.43 1.75 27.94
C LEU A 511 -10.53 2.63 27.08
N ARG A 512 -11.12 3.56 26.31
CA ARG A 512 -10.36 4.53 25.52
C ARG A 512 -9.60 5.51 26.41
N ASP A 513 -10.16 5.90 27.54
CA ASP A 513 -9.51 6.74 28.56
C ASP A 513 -8.42 5.96 29.31
N LEU A 514 -8.54 4.62 29.44
CA LEU A 514 -7.50 3.72 29.96
C LEU A 514 -6.35 3.52 28.97
N ASP A 515 -6.66 3.36 27.68
CA ASP A 515 -5.67 3.34 26.60
C ASP A 515 -4.99 4.69 26.43
N ILE A 516 -5.73 5.79 26.59
CA ILE A 516 -5.18 7.14 26.72
C ILE A 516 -4.37 7.25 28.01
N LEU A 517 -4.68 6.53 29.08
CA LEU A 517 -3.88 6.50 30.31
C LEU A 517 -2.54 5.78 30.12
N ILE A 518 -2.54 4.67 29.37
CA ILE A 518 -1.32 3.93 28.96
C ILE A 518 -0.49 4.79 28.00
N TYR A 519 -1.15 5.47 27.05
CA TYR A 519 -0.50 6.41 26.14
C TYR A 519 0.02 7.67 26.88
N CYS A 520 -0.73 8.15 27.86
CA CYS A 520 -0.32 9.21 28.79
C CYS A 520 0.79 8.73 29.73
N GLN A 521 0.98 7.43 29.93
CA GLN A 521 2.07 6.87 30.73
C GLN A 521 3.39 6.91 29.96
N LEU A 522 3.34 6.53 28.68
CA LEU A 522 4.44 6.71 27.72
C LEU A 522 4.73 8.21 27.51
N SER A 523 3.68 9.03 27.41
CA SER A 523 3.82 10.48 27.27
C SER A 523 4.30 11.16 28.57
N ALA A 524 3.92 10.66 29.74
CA ALA A 524 4.39 11.17 31.04
C ALA A 524 5.86 10.85 31.29
N LEU A 525 6.35 9.71 30.81
CA LEU A 525 7.77 9.35 30.84
C LEU A 525 8.62 10.24 29.92
N TYR A 526 8.06 10.63 28.76
CA TYR A 526 8.78 11.44 27.76
C TYR A 526 8.60 12.96 27.91
N TYR A 527 7.49 13.42 28.50
CA TYR A 527 7.09 14.84 28.49
C TYR A 527 6.72 15.44 29.86
N MET A 528 6.76 14.68 30.97
CA MET A 528 6.70 15.30 32.30
C MET A 528 8.11 15.48 32.87
N ASP A 529 8.39 16.69 33.35
CA ASP A 529 9.69 17.07 33.92
C ASP A 529 10.11 16.22 35.13
N GLN A 530 9.20 15.41 35.73
CA GLN A 530 9.53 14.41 36.74
C GLN A 530 8.69 13.11 36.64
N PRO A 531 9.27 11.99 36.17
CA PRO A 531 8.59 10.69 36.13
C PRO A 531 8.32 10.13 37.54
N PHE A 532 7.12 9.58 37.76
CA PHE A 532 6.66 9.00 39.03
C PHE A 532 6.91 7.48 39.09
N VAL A 533 7.88 7.03 39.89
CA VAL A 533 8.26 5.61 40.09
C VAL A 533 7.05 4.69 40.37
N GLY A 534 6.06 5.17 41.13
CA GLY A 534 4.88 4.38 41.46
C GLY A 534 4.01 4.02 40.24
N ALA A 535 4.00 4.85 39.20
CA ALA A 535 3.25 4.57 37.97
C ALA A 535 3.94 3.48 37.15
N ILE A 536 5.27 3.50 37.07
CA ILE A 536 6.08 2.51 36.34
C ILE A 536 5.99 1.14 37.00
N ILE A 537 6.13 1.08 38.33
CA ILE A 537 6.04 -0.19 39.08
C ILE A 537 4.61 -0.73 39.06
N GLY A 538 3.61 0.11 39.28
CA GLY A 538 2.21 -0.32 39.37
C GLY A 538 1.68 -0.88 38.05
N SER A 539 1.97 -0.22 36.93
CA SER A 539 1.51 -0.67 35.59
C SER A 539 2.17 -1.98 35.17
N ASN A 540 3.50 -2.09 35.29
CA ASN A 540 4.21 -3.32 34.95
C ASN A 540 3.76 -4.51 35.82
N LEU A 541 3.47 -4.30 37.10
CA LEU A 541 2.95 -5.37 37.98
C LEU A 541 1.56 -5.85 37.55
N ILE A 542 0.69 -4.93 37.10
CA ILE A 542 -0.64 -5.25 36.60
C ILE A 542 -0.54 -6.05 35.29
N CYS A 543 0.32 -5.63 34.34
CA CYS A 543 0.56 -6.36 33.09
C CYS A 543 1.06 -7.79 33.34
N MET A 544 2.03 -7.97 34.24
CA MET A 544 2.52 -9.31 34.61
C MET A 544 1.42 -10.20 35.20
N LEU A 545 0.50 -9.64 36.00
CA LEU A 545 -0.65 -10.37 36.53
C LEU A 545 -1.65 -10.77 35.43
N PHE A 546 -1.88 -9.90 34.43
CA PHE A 546 -2.73 -10.23 33.29
C PHE A 546 -2.14 -11.36 32.43
N HIS A 547 -0.84 -11.32 32.12
CA HIS A 547 -0.17 -12.40 31.39
C HIS A 547 -0.11 -13.72 32.18
N ALA A 548 0.01 -13.67 33.51
CA ALA A 548 0.07 -14.88 34.34
C ALA A 548 -1.29 -15.60 34.49
N PHE A 549 -2.42 -14.88 34.48
CA PHE A 549 -3.72 -15.44 34.86
C PHE A 549 -4.80 -15.41 33.76
N LEU A 550 -4.67 -14.61 32.69
CA LEU A 550 -5.79 -14.31 31.80
C LEU A 550 -5.61 -14.67 30.31
N ILE A 551 -4.48 -15.24 29.86
CA ILE A 551 -4.31 -15.62 28.45
C ILE A 551 -3.58 -16.97 28.29
N ARG A 552 -4.15 -17.88 27.47
CA ARG A 552 -3.39 -18.83 26.63
C ARG A 552 -3.54 -18.36 25.18
N PRO A 553 -2.47 -17.89 24.51
CA PRO A 553 -2.56 -17.52 23.11
C PRO A 553 -2.24 -18.74 22.25
N GLU A 554 -3.26 -19.31 21.60
CA GLU A 554 -3.07 -20.10 20.38
C GLU A 554 -3.13 -19.14 19.19
N ALA A 555 -2.03 -19.01 18.47
CA ALA A 555 -2.00 -18.29 17.21
C ALA A 555 -2.63 -19.18 16.13
N GLY A 556 -3.79 -18.78 15.60
CA GLY A 556 -4.33 -19.32 14.36
C GLY A 556 -3.52 -18.83 13.15
N GLU A 557 -3.68 -19.49 12.00
CA GLU A 557 -2.94 -19.21 10.75
C GLU A 557 -3.03 -17.74 10.27
N GLU A 558 -3.98 -16.95 10.77
CA GLU A 558 -4.22 -15.55 10.40
C GLU A 558 -3.18 -14.54 10.93
N THR A 559 -2.36 -14.87 11.93
CA THR A 559 -1.33 -13.92 12.43
C THR A 559 0.00 -13.97 11.67
N ARG A 560 0.17 -14.90 10.72
CA ARG A 560 1.39 -15.01 9.90
C ARG A 560 1.59 -13.87 8.88
N GLY A 561 0.54 -13.14 8.52
CA GLY A 561 0.62 -12.01 7.58
C GLY A 561 1.11 -10.69 8.20
N TYR A 562 1.18 -10.59 9.54
CA TYR A 562 1.45 -9.35 10.26
C TYR A 562 2.85 -9.29 10.90
N LEU A 563 3.69 -10.32 10.71
CA LEU A 563 4.97 -10.49 11.43
C LEU A 563 6.19 -10.31 10.51
N GLN A 564 6.34 -9.15 9.88
CA GLN A 564 7.64 -8.68 9.39
C GLN A 564 7.88 -7.25 9.85
N GLY A 565 8.48 -7.12 11.04
CA GLY A 565 8.85 -5.84 11.63
C GLY A 565 9.88 -6.01 12.74
N GLY A 566 11.16 -5.95 12.41
CA GLY A 566 12.26 -5.78 13.37
C GLY A 566 12.68 -7.01 14.17
N LEU A 567 13.97 -7.04 14.53
CA LEU A 567 14.71 -8.13 15.18
C LEU A 567 14.05 -8.71 16.46
N PHE A 568 13.11 -7.97 17.08
CA PHE A 568 12.41 -8.37 18.31
C PHE A 568 11.13 -9.19 18.06
N ILE A 569 10.52 -9.10 16.87
CA ILE A 569 9.20 -9.70 16.59
C ILE A 569 9.29 -11.11 16.00
N ASP A 570 10.42 -11.47 15.39
CA ASP A 570 10.68 -12.85 14.92
C ASP A 570 10.77 -13.88 16.06
N PHE A 571 10.98 -13.43 17.30
CA PHE A 571 11.08 -14.29 18.48
C PHE A 571 9.72 -14.70 19.08
N ILE A 572 8.64 -13.98 18.74
CA ILE A 572 7.29 -14.16 19.32
C ILE A 572 6.37 -14.94 18.36
N GLY A 573 6.74 -15.05 17.08
CA GLY A 573 5.83 -15.45 16.01
C GLY A 573 5.77 -16.91 15.59
N GLN A 574 6.58 -17.82 16.15
CA GLN A 574 6.75 -19.16 15.56
C GLN A 574 6.20 -20.34 16.39
N SER A 575 5.69 -20.11 17.62
CA SER A 575 5.08 -21.14 18.47
C SER A 575 4.23 -20.50 19.58
N PRO A 576 3.29 -21.22 20.23
CA PRO A 576 2.56 -20.70 21.38
C PRO A 576 3.55 -20.23 22.45
N VAL A 577 3.56 -18.93 22.71
CA VAL A 577 4.53 -18.28 23.58
C VAL A 577 4.26 -18.70 25.02
N SER A 578 5.29 -19.27 25.68
CA SER A 578 5.13 -19.70 27.07
C SER A 578 4.88 -18.50 27.99
N VAL A 579 4.09 -18.69 29.04
CA VAL A 579 3.87 -17.65 30.08
C VAL A 579 5.21 -17.14 30.65
N TYR A 580 6.22 -18.01 30.74
CA TYR A 580 7.57 -17.64 31.16
C TYR A 580 8.22 -16.61 30.22
N GLN A 581 8.02 -16.76 28.92
CA GLN A 581 8.56 -15.86 27.91
C GLN A 581 7.85 -14.50 27.92
N LEU A 582 6.52 -14.47 28.08
CA LEU A 582 5.77 -13.22 28.26
C LEU A 582 6.20 -12.46 29.52
N LEU A 583 6.31 -13.15 30.66
CA LEU A 583 6.80 -12.55 31.90
C LEU A 583 8.25 -12.08 31.80
N SER A 584 9.09 -12.75 31.00
CA SER A 584 10.46 -12.29 30.75
C SER A 584 10.52 -11.00 29.94
N PHE A 585 9.56 -10.79 29.03
CA PHE A 585 9.42 -9.54 28.28
C PHE A 585 8.89 -8.41 29.15
N ASP A 586 7.90 -8.66 29.99
CA ASP A 586 7.43 -7.67 30.97
C ASP A 586 8.57 -7.23 31.90
N LEU A 587 9.42 -8.17 32.34
CA LEU A 587 10.60 -7.88 33.15
C LEU A 587 11.65 -7.06 32.38
N LEU A 588 11.84 -7.32 31.09
CA LEU A 588 12.75 -6.57 30.22
C LEU A 588 12.28 -5.14 30.02
N ILE A 589 10.99 -4.93 29.74
CA ILE A 589 10.38 -3.60 29.59
C ILE A 589 10.51 -2.83 30.91
N PHE A 590 10.21 -3.48 32.04
CA PHE A 590 10.40 -2.90 33.37
C PHE A 590 11.86 -2.46 33.63
N LEU A 591 12.84 -3.26 33.21
CA LEU A 591 14.27 -2.91 33.34
C LEU A 591 14.63 -1.69 32.48
N ILE A 592 14.15 -1.64 31.24
CA ILE A 592 14.38 -0.52 30.32
C ILE A 592 13.77 0.78 30.88
N ASP A 593 12.54 0.71 31.38
CA ASP A 593 11.87 1.85 32.01
C ASP A 593 12.64 2.37 33.24
N PHE A 594 13.22 1.46 34.03
CA PHE A 594 14.06 1.82 35.17
C PHE A 594 15.37 2.49 34.78
N ILE A 595 16.01 2.05 33.70
CA ILE A 595 17.22 2.67 33.15
C ILE A 595 16.88 4.08 32.62
N MET A 596 15.79 4.21 31.86
CA MET A 596 15.32 5.50 31.37
C MET A 596 15.01 6.48 32.49
N LEU A 597 14.34 6.02 33.55
CA LEU A 597 14.10 6.83 34.75
C LEU A 597 15.41 7.35 35.36
N GLY A 598 16.42 6.49 35.49
CA GLY A 598 17.71 6.91 36.04
C GLY A 598 18.43 7.93 35.15
N LEU A 599 18.34 7.80 33.83
CA LEU A 599 18.88 8.78 32.87
C LEU A 599 18.15 10.13 32.96
N ILE A 600 16.83 10.12 33.14
CA ILE A 600 16.04 11.35 33.31
C ILE A 600 16.41 12.06 34.61
N ILE A 601 16.60 11.32 35.71
CA ILE A 601 17.02 11.88 36.99
C ILE A 601 18.41 12.53 36.90
N GLU A 602 19.36 11.89 36.21
CA GLU A 602 20.68 12.47 35.93
C GLU A 602 20.57 13.74 35.07
N ARG A 603 19.80 13.71 33.99
CA ARG A 603 19.55 14.88 33.12
C ARG A 603 19.01 16.08 33.90
N VAL A 604 18.10 15.84 34.84
CA VAL A 604 17.54 16.90 35.70
C VAL A 604 18.58 17.42 36.71
N LYS A 605 19.44 16.54 37.26
CA LYS A 605 20.55 16.95 38.15
C LYS A 605 21.58 17.82 37.41
N THR A 606 21.90 17.51 36.15
CA THR A 606 22.88 18.26 35.35
C THR A 606 22.36 19.62 34.89
N ASN A 607 21.06 19.75 34.61
CA ASN A 607 20.44 21.03 34.22
C ASN A 607 20.15 21.98 35.40
N GLY A 608 20.32 21.53 36.65
CA GLY A 608 19.94 22.25 37.87
C GLY A 608 21.01 23.13 38.53
N ASN A 609 22.21 23.26 37.97
CA ASN A 609 23.27 24.12 38.54
C ASN A 609 23.44 25.42 37.73
N PRO A 610 23.06 26.60 38.26
CA PRO A 610 23.32 27.88 37.60
C PRO A 610 24.79 28.30 37.76
N ALA A 611 25.36 28.87 36.69
CA ALA A 611 26.68 29.51 36.71
C ALA A 611 26.74 30.67 37.73
N PRO A 612 27.90 30.99 38.34
CA PRO A 612 28.00 32.07 39.33
C PRO A 612 27.83 33.44 38.67
N LEU A 613 26.92 34.27 39.20
CA LEU A 613 26.71 35.66 38.77
C LEU A 613 27.87 36.59 39.23
N PRO A 614 28.16 37.68 38.48
CA PRO A 614 29.21 38.64 38.83
C PRO A 614 28.80 39.52 40.03
N THR A 615 29.74 39.75 40.94
CA THR A 615 29.60 40.65 42.10
C THR A 615 29.50 42.12 41.68
N MET A 616 28.51 42.85 42.20
CA MET A 616 28.45 44.33 42.18
C MET A 616 28.18 44.90 43.59
N PRO A 617 28.61 46.14 43.89
CA PRO A 617 28.88 46.62 45.25
C PRO A 617 27.65 47.22 45.97
N ASN A 618 27.74 47.27 47.30
CA ASN A 618 26.73 47.66 48.28
C ASN A 618 26.30 49.15 48.18
N PRO A 619 25.05 49.53 48.56
CA PRO A 619 24.50 50.86 48.32
C PRO A 619 24.63 51.77 49.56
N ASP A 620 25.00 53.03 49.35
CA ASP A 620 24.65 54.15 50.23
C ASP A 620 24.62 55.46 49.42
N VAL A 621 23.66 56.33 49.77
CA VAL A 621 23.47 57.75 49.40
C VAL A 621 22.46 58.06 48.24
N PRO A 622 21.46 58.95 48.45
CA PRO A 622 20.32 59.19 47.54
C PRO A 622 20.42 60.51 46.73
N THR A 623 19.35 60.82 45.96
CA THR A 623 19.04 62.05 45.14
C THR A 623 19.60 62.00 43.71
N ASP A 624 19.02 62.56 42.65
CA ASP A 624 17.84 63.38 42.42
C ASP A 624 17.46 63.32 40.92
N THR A 625 16.23 63.71 40.61
CA THR A 625 15.69 64.29 39.36
C THR A 625 16.51 64.34 38.03
N SER A 626 15.82 63.88 36.98
CA SER A 626 15.51 64.56 35.70
C SER A 626 16.40 64.44 34.44
N THR A 627 15.68 64.10 33.35
CA THR A 627 15.72 64.61 31.96
C THR A 627 16.73 64.12 30.92
N ASP A 628 16.13 63.67 29.80
CA ASP A 628 16.45 63.97 28.40
C ASP A 628 17.15 62.93 27.47
N THR A 629 16.27 62.28 26.67
CA THR A 629 16.25 62.11 25.19
C THR A 629 17.35 61.38 24.36
N ILE A 630 16.88 60.33 23.63
CA ILE A 630 17.10 59.96 22.18
C ILE A 630 18.50 59.37 21.78
N PRO A 631 18.71 58.54 20.71
CA PRO A 631 17.83 57.79 19.76
C PRO A 631 18.16 56.28 19.58
N SER A 632 17.26 55.63 18.83
CA SER A 632 17.34 54.34 18.11
C SER A 632 18.29 54.31 16.89
N ALA A 633 18.89 53.15 16.61
CA ALA A 633 19.25 52.67 15.25
C ALA A 633 19.42 51.13 15.22
N GLU A 634 19.03 50.55 14.09
CA GLU A 634 18.97 49.14 13.68
C GLU A 634 20.35 48.47 13.56
N ASP A 635 20.42 47.13 13.64
CA ASP A 635 20.66 46.21 12.49
C ASP A 635 21.20 44.81 12.90
N SER A 636 20.98 43.83 12.02
CA SER A 636 21.63 42.51 11.83
C SER A 636 21.11 41.26 12.57
N GLN A 637 20.50 40.34 11.81
CA GLN A 637 20.24 38.92 12.14
C GLN A 637 21.21 37.98 11.40
N PRO A 638 21.58 36.81 11.99
CA PRO A 638 22.43 35.79 11.36
C PRO A 638 21.65 34.76 10.50
N GLN A 639 22.32 34.21 9.48
CA GLN A 639 21.79 33.33 8.41
C GLN A 639 21.52 31.89 8.88
N ASP A 640 20.45 31.27 8.34
CA ASP A 640 19.87 29.95 8.70
C ASP A 640 20.44 28.79 7.84
N HIS A 641 20.47 27.59 8.43
CA HIS A 641 21.08 26.34 7.96
C HIS A 641 20.48 25.78 6.65
N ASP A 642 19.30 26.23 6.24
CA ASP A 642 18.66 25.84 4.97
C ASP A 642 19.30 26.47 3.70
N ALA A 643 20.30 27.33 3.87
CA ALA A 643 21.01 27.98 2.76
C ALA A 643 22.23 27.18 2.26
N GLU A 644 22.89 26.41 3.13
CA GLU A 644 24.07 25.59 2.76
C GLU A 644 23.71 24.34 1.96
N GLU A 645 22.53 23.74 2.20
CA GLU A 645 22.10 22.51 1.52
C GLU A 645 21.64 22.76 0.06
N ARG A 646 21.44 24.02 -0.34
CA ARG A 646 21.12 24.42 -1.73
C ARG A 646 22.33 24.88 -2.53
N GLY A 647 23.55 24.78 -1.99
CA GLY A 647 24.79 25.08 -2.71
C GLY A 647 24.97 26.56 -3.07
N VAL A 648 24.34 27.47 -2.34
CA VAL A 648 24.48 28.92 -2.55
C VAL A 648 25.66 29.43 -1.73
N LEU A 649 26.80 29.65 -2.38
CA LEU A 649 27.96 30.30 -1.78
C LEU A 649 27.88 31.82 -1.96
N ARG A 650 28.30 32.55 -0.92
CA ARG A 650 28.35 34.02 -0.86
C ARG A 650 29.35 34.56 -1.90
N GLU A 651 28.87 35.38 -2.83
CA GLU A 651 29.72 36.29 -3.63
C GLU A 651 30.18 37.45 -2.73
N GLU A 652 31.49 37.62 -2.57
CA GLU A 652 32.08 38.82 -1.97
C GLU A 652 32.43 39.80 -3.11
N ASP A 653 31.62 40.86 -3.24
CA ASP A 653 31.95 42.00 -4.08
C ASP A 653 33.06 42.84 -3.42
N GLY A 654 34.19 42.94 -4.12
CA GLY A 654 35.24 43.93 -3.93
C GLY A 654 35.75 44.38 -5.29
N ASP A 655 35.53 45.65 -5.59
CA ASP A 655 35.65 46.33 -6.89
C ASP A 655 37.05 46.37 -7.56
N GLU A 656 36.98 46.65 -8.87
CA GLU A 656 37.92 47.37 -9.75
C GLU A 656 38.97 46.63 -10.64
N ALA A 657 38.64 46.66 -11.94
CA ALA A 657 39.46 47.12 -13.08
C ALA A 657 40.40 46.17 -13.87
N THR A 658 40.17 46.20 -15.19
CA THR A 658 41.06 45.98 -16.36
C THR A 658 41.38 44.57 -16.90
N SER A 659 40.95 44.39 -18.16
CA SER A 659 41.21 43.34 -19.18
C SER A 659 42.69 43.16 -19.58
N PRO A 660 43.04 42.33 -20.61
CA PRO A 660 42.77 40.90 -20.85
C PRO A 660 44.08 40.11 -21.17
N ALA A 661 43.99 38.79 -21.42
CA ALA A 661 44.68 38.04 -22.51
C ALA A 661 45.39 36.70 -22.16
N HIS A 662 45.05 35.70 -22.97
CA HIS A 662 45.91 34.71 -23.66
C HIS A 662 46.68 33.59 -22.92
N TYR A 663 46.23 32.35 -23.23
CA TYR A 663 46.95 31.23 -23.88
C TYR A 663 48.27 30.67 -23.28
N SER A 664 48.17 29.36 -22.94
CA SER A 664 48.89 28.22 -23.59
C SER A 664 50.10 27.52 -22.92
N SER A 665 50.09 26.21 -23.18
CA SER A 665 51.21 25.25 -23.37
C SER A 665 51.84 24.68 -22.09
N ASP A 666 51.75 23.34 -21.90
CA ASP A 666 52.79 22.32 -22.22
C ASP A 666 53.90 22.32 -21.15
N SER A 667 54.57 21.25 -20.74
CA SER A 667 54.58 19.81 -20.96
C SER A 667 55.71 19.25 -20.05
N HIS A 668 55.75 17.93 -19.86
CA HIS A 668 56.92 17.11 -19.50
C HIS A 668 57.63 17.21 -18.12
N ASP A 669 57.41 16.15 -17.33
CA ASP A 669 58.38 15.08 -17.01
C ASP A 669 59.78 15.44 -16.44
N SER A 670 60.04 15.12 -15.16
CA SER A 670 61.03 14.10 -14.76
C SER A 670 61.40 14.12 -13.26
N SER A 671 61.51 12.90 -12.74
CA SER A 671 62.15 12.38 -11.52
C SER A 671 62.98 13.29 -10.60
N GLY A 672 62.69 13.21 -9.30
CA GLY A 672 63.59 13.55 -8.20
C GLY A 672 63.00 13.12 -6.85
N ILE A 673 63.59 12.10 -6.25
CA ILE A 673 63.23 11.49 -4.95
C ILE A 673 63.49 12.50 -3.82
N ASN A 674 62.55 12.64 -2.87
CA ASN A 674 62.84 13.22 -1.55
C ASN A 674 62.15 12.42 -0.43
N GLU A 675 62.98 12.04 0.53
CA GLU A 675 62.70 11.32 1.77
C GLU A 675 61.89 12.21 2.72
N GLU A 676 60.56 12.06 2.76
CA GLU A 676 59.74 12.76 3.77
C GLU A 676 58.40 12.05 4.07
N VAL A 677 58.17 10.83 3.57
CA VAL A 677 56.84 10.16 3.64
C VAL A 677 56.87 8.81 4.38
N GLU A 678 58.01 8.40 4.94
CA GLU A 678 58.11 7.18 5.77
C GLU A 678 58.15 7.46 7.29
N GLU A 679 58.30 8.71 7.75
CA GLU A 679 58.30 9.05 9.18
C GLU A 679 56.91 9.41 9.76
N GLU A 680 55.92 9.74 8.91
CA GLU A 680 54.54 10.03 9.37
C GLU A 680 53.70 8.77 9.68
N ARG A 681 54.20 7.57 9.36
CA ARG A 681 53.43 6.32 9.54
C ARG A 681 53.84 5.51 10.77
N THR A 682 54.92 5.86 11.46
CA THR A 682 55.44 5.12 12.62
C THR A 682 55.28 5.82 13.97
N THR A 683 54.68 7.01 14.01
CA THR A 683 54.40 7.77 15.26
C THR A 683 52.94 7.68 15.74
N LEU A 684 52.09 6.93 15.03
CA LEU A 684 50.66 6.70 15.34
C LEU A 684 50.39 5.43 16.19
N LEU A 685 51.41 4.80 16.80
CA LEU A 685 51.30 3.53 17.53
C LEU A 685 52.00 3.51 18.92
N ALA A 686 52.14 4.66 19.60
CA ALA A 686 52.70 4.70 20.96
C ALA A 686 51.66 5.12 22.01
N ASP A 687 51.45 4.22 22.97
CA ASP A 687 50.50 4.27 24.09
C ASP A 687 51.20 4.86 25.35
N PRO A 688 50.62 5.80 26.12
CA PRO A 688 51.21 6.22 27.39
C PRO A 688 50.25 5.99 28.58
N ALA A 689 50.52 4.92 29.33
CA ALA A 689 50.20 4.82 30.74
C ALA A 689 51.42 5.22 31.59
N ASP A 690 51.17 5.78 32.77
CA ASP A 690 52.09 6.04 33.88
C ASP A 690 53.06 7.24 33.77
N THR A 691 52.63 8.41 34.26
CA THR A 691 53.48 9.28 35.10
C THR A 691 52.64 10.13 36.07
N GLU A 692 52.95 10.03 37.35
CA GLU A 692 52.33 10.78 38.44
C GLU A 692 52.82 12.24 38.54
N SER A 693 51.94 13.09 39.09
CA SER A 693 52.18 14.37 39.79
C SER A 693 52.05 15.70 39.02
N GLY A 694 51.04 16.49 39.45
CA GLY A 694 51.22 17.93 39.70
C GLY A 694 50.73 18.95 38.67
N ASN A 695 49.47 19.40 38.84
CA ASN A 695 48.90 20.72 38.49
C ASN A 695 49.09 21.32 37.07
N GLY A 696 48.04 21.14 36.25
CA GLY A 696 47.23 22.24 35.68
C GLY A 696 47.78 23.01 34.48
N ALA A 697 47.21 22.75 33.28
CA ALA A 697 46.37 23.72 32.54
C ALA A 697 46.15 23.29 31.07
N ARG A 698 44.89 23.43 30.64
CA ARG A 698 44.41 23.74 29.27
C ARG A 698 44.54 22.66 28.19
N GLY A 699 43.40 22.12 27.77
CA GLY A 699 43.19 21.82 26.35
C GLY A 699 42.52 20.50 25.96
N GLU A 700 41.95 19.70 26.87
CA GLU A 700 41.22 18.49 26.46
C GLU A 700 39.73 18.78 26.24
N HIS A 701 39.22 18.39 25.06
CA HIS A 701 37.82 18.56 24.71
C HIS A 701 37.00 17.43 25.37
N PRO A 702 35.84 17.71 26.01
CA PRO A 702 35.07 16.71 26.76
C PRO A 702 34.64 15.47 25.94
N MET A 703 34.60 15.60 24.61
CA MET A 703 34.30 14.49 23.70
C MET A 703 35.40 13.46 23.59
N ASP A 704 36.65 13.81 23.90
CA ASP A 704 37.80 12.91 23.76
C ASP A 704 37.76 11.82 24.84
N THR A 705 37.39 12.19 26.07
CA THR A 705 37.15 11.25 27.19
C THR A 705 35.92 10.36 26.96
N PHE A 706 34.91 10.88 26.24
CA PHE A 706 33.71 10.12 25.86
C PHE A 706 34.00 9.11 24.75
N ALA A 707 34.80 9.50 23.74
CA ALA A 707 35.20 8.64 22.63
C ALA A 707 36.20 7.56 23.05
N ALA A 708 37.04 7.82 24.06
CA ALA A 708 37.99 6.85 24.62
C ALA A 708 37.32 5.74 25.47
N GLY A 709 36.03 5.85 25.78
CA GLY A 709 35.29 4.83 26.55
C GLY A 709 35.58 4.82 28.06
N GLU A 710 36.39 5.76 28.56
CA GLU A 710 36.72 5.90 29.98
C GLU A 710 35.74 6.80 30.75
N ALA A 711 34.84 7.50 30.04
CA ALA A 711 33.79 8.31 30.65
C ALA A 711 32.72 7.42 31.30
N VAL A 712 32.68 7.41 32.64
CA VAL A 712 31.55 6.83 33.40
C VAL A 712 30.36 7.79 33.30
N ILE A 713 29.43 7.50 32.39
CA ILE A 713 28.27 8.36 32.10
C ILE A 713 27.24 8.33 33.24
N VAL A 714 27.05 7.18 33.92
CA VAL A 714 26.14 7.05 35.06
C VAL A 714 26.62 5.97 36.05
N SER A 715 26.56 6.25 37.35
CA SER A 715 26.65 5.21 38.40
C SER A 715 25.25 4.97 39.02
N MET A 716 24.62 3.84 38.69
CA MET A 716 23.26 3.54 39.15
C MET A 716 23.25 2.58 40.33
N SER A 717 22.57 2.97 41.41
CA SER A 717 22.17 2.07 42.50
C SER A 717 20.65 2.05 42.56
N ILE A 718 20.02 0.88 42.41
CA ILE A 718 18.56 0.71 42.34
C ILE A 718 17.86 1.36 43.56
N LEU A 719 18.42 1.17 44.76
CA LEU A 719 17.90 1.77 45.99
C LEU A 719 18.22 3.28 46.09
N GLY A 720 19.31 3.73 45.46
CA GLY A 720 19.69 5.14 45.37
C GLY A 720 18.74 5.94 44.48
N THR A 721 18.41 5.43 43.30
CA THR A 721 17.52 6.09 42.32
C THR A 721 16.11 6.29 42.87
N ILE A 722 15.56 5.28 43.56
CA ILE A 722 14.24 5.36 44.21
C ILE A 722 14.26 6.40 45.36
N ARG A 723 15.33 6.44 46.14
CA ARG A 723 15.48 7.38 47.26
C ARG A 723 15.65 8.82 46.78
N ASP A 724 16.39 9.05 45.70
CA ASP A 724 16.65 10.38 45.15
C ASP A 724 15.39 11.00 44.54
N GLN A 725 14.60 10.20 43.83
CA GLN A 725 13.31 10.62 43.27
C GLN A 725 12.30 10.98 44.38
N TRP A 726 12.26 10.20 45.47
CA TRP A 726 11.41 10.50 46.63
C TRP A 726 11.85 11.76 47.39
N ARG A 727 13.16 12.04 47.46
CA ARG A 727 13.69 13.27 48.08
C ARG A 727 13.40 14.53 47.24
N HIS A 728 13.49 14.45 45.91
CA HIS A 728 13.17 15.56 45.02
C HIS A 728 11.67 15.90 44.99
N SER A 729 10.80 14.89 45.03
CA SER A 729 9.34 15.09 45.06
C SER A 729 8.84 15.88 46.28
N ASN A 730 9.57 15.87 47.40
CA ASN A 730 9.21 16.62 48.62
C ASN A 730 9.75 18.07 48.65
N ALA A 731 10.69 18.44 47.77
CA ALA A 731 11.31 19.77 47.77
C ALA A 731 10.57 20.79 46.87
N ALA A 732 9.85 20.34 45.83
CA ALA A 732 9.21 21.18 44.81
C ALA A 732 7.81 21.71 45.18
N ALA A 733 7.47 21.82 46.48
CA ALA A 733 6.20 22.39 46.93
C ALA A 733 6.22 23.93 47.11
N ARG A 734 7.25 24.65 46.64
CA ARG A 734 7.30 26.13 46.71
C ARG A 734 7.93 26.76 45.47
N SER A 735 7.22 27.78 44.94
CA SER A 735 7.61 28.76 43.90
C SER A 735 7.15 28.46 42.47
N THR A 736 6.03 29.06 42.07
CA THR A 736 5.51 29.11 40.69
C THR A 736 6.04 30.35 39.95
N SER A 737 6.86 30.17 38.91
CA SER A 737 6.93 31.11 37.78
C SER A 737 5.92 30.67 36.72
N GLY A 738 5.14 31.62 36.19
CA GLY A 738 4.03 31.35 35.27
C GLY A 738 4.49 30.72 33.95
N PHE A 739 3.81 29.66 33.54
CA PHE A 739 4.01 28.99 32.26
C PHE A 739 3.31 29.77 31.14
N VAL A 740 4.05 30.11 30.08
CA VAL A 740 3.51 30.70 28.84
C VAL A 740 3.83 29.71 27.70
N PRO A 741 2.81 29.13 27.03
CA PRO A 741 3.03 28.20 25.91
C PRO A 741 3.59 28.92 24.67
N SER A 742 4.27 28.17 23.79
CA SER A 742 4.78 28.72 22.52
C SER A 742 3.64 29.22 21.62
N PRO A 743 3.90 30.17 20.70
CA PRO A 743 2.89 30.69 19.78
C PRO A 743 2.21 29.61 18.93
N GLU A 744 2.93 28.56 18.50
CA GLU A 744 2.30 27.46 17.75
C GLU A 744 1.37 26.63 18.65
N THR A 745 1.81 26.38 19.89
CA THR A 745 1.06 25.60 20.88
C THR A 745 -0.24 26.32 21.29
N ALA A 746 -0.16 27.63 21.52
CA ALA A 746 -1.33 28.45 21.82
C ALA A 746 -2.33 28.46 20.66
N THR A 747 -1.84 28.54 19.42
CA THR A 747 -2.67 28.52 18.20
C THR A 747 -3.38 27.18 18.01
N PHE A 748 -2.65 26.07 18.20
CA PHE A 748 -3.18 24.72 18.11
C PHE A 748 -4.28 24.45 19.14
N LEU A 749 -4.06 24.83 20.40
CA LEU A 749 -5.04 24.67 21.48
C LEU A 749 -6.32 25.48 21.21
N ARG A 750 -6.17 26.69 20.64
CA ARG A 750 -7.31 27.56 20.33
C ARG A 750 -8.13 27.06 19.14
N GLN A 751 -7.48 26.68 18.04
CA GLN A 751 -8.18 26.26 16.81
C GLN A 751 -8.83 24.88 16.93
N ARG A 752 -8.17 23.94 17.60
CA ARG A 752 -8.59 22.53 17.61
C ARG A 752 -9.46 22.17 18.81
N PHE A 753 -9.31 22.87 19.92
CA PHE A 753 -10.01 22.58 21.17
C PHE A 753 -10.78 23.77 21.75
N GLY A 754 -10.62 24.98 21.20
CA GLY A 754 -11.27 26.18 21.73
C GLY A 754 -10.74 26.57 23.11
N LEU A 755 -9.47 26.28 23.41
CA LEU A 755 -8.86 26.48 24.72
C LEU A 755 -7.71 27.50 24.65
N GLN A 756 -7.56 28.32 25.68
CA GLN A 756 -6.47 29.28 25.86
C GLN A 756 -5.83 29.09 27.24
N VAL A 757 -4.50 29.23 27.33
CA VAL A 757 -3.79 29.14 28.62
C VAL A 757 -3.61 30.55 29.17
N GLY A 758 -4.17 30.81 30.35
CA GLY A 758 -4.01 32.06 31.08
C GLY A 758 -2.60 32.23 31.63
N THR A 759 -2.22 33.46 32.00
CA THR A 759 -0.87 33.82 32.52
C THR A 759 -0.50 33.16 33.85
N ASN A 760 -1.45 32.46 34.47
CA ASN A 760 -1.29 31.62 35.66
C ASN A 760 -1.11 30.12 35.32
N GLY A 761 -0.97 29.78 34.03
CA GLY A 761 -0.83 28.40 33.54
C GLY A 761 -2.13 27.58 33.51
N ARG A 762 -3.30 28.19 33.80
CA ARG A 762 -4.60 27.49 33.74
C ARG A 762 -5.22 27.56 32.36
N ILE A 763 -5.83 26.46 31.94
CA ILE A 763 -6.51 26.33 30.66
C ILE A 763 -7.96 26.81 30.80
N GLU A 764 -8.36 27.80 30.01
CA GLU A 764 -9.69 28.39 29.96
C GLU A 764 -10.29 28.22 28.55
N ARG A 765 -11.63 28.29 28.42
CA ARG A 765 -12.30 28.24 27.11
C ARG A 765 -12.15 29.59 26.42
N ALA A 766 -11.77 29.58 25.15
CA ALA A 766 -11.71 30.79 24.34
C ALA A 766 -13.15 31.27 24.02
N ASP A 767 -13.48 32.50 24.41
CA ASP A 767 -14.78 33.10 24.07
C ASP A 767 -14.93 33.32 22.57
N ALA A 768 -16.14 33.04 22.04
CA ALA A 768 -16.47 33.18 20.63
C ALA A 768 -16.79 34.65 20.30
N THR A 769 -16.02 35.24 19.40
CA THR A 769 -16.36 36.47 18.66
C THR A 769 -16.39 36.17 17.17
#